data_AF-A0A804KZD3-F1
#
_entry.id   AF-A0A804KZD3-F1
#
_cell.length_a   1.000
_cell.length_b   1.000
_cell.length_c   1.000
_cell.angle_alpha   90.00
_cell.angle_beta   90.00
_cell.angle_gamma   90.00
#
_symmetry.space_group_name_H-M   'P 1'
#
loop_
_entity.id
_entity.type
_entity.pdbx_description
1 polymer ?
#
loop_
_entity_poly.entity_id
_entity_poly.type
_entity_poly.pdbx_seq_one_letter_code
_entity_poly.pdbx_strand_id
1 'polypeptide(L)'
;MALSAADVQTVYSLLSNALSLDESARKPAESALAQCENRPGFCSCLLEIVAARDSGCRDDVRLLASVYFKNSITRYWRHRRDTTGISNDEKNHIRKKLLLHLREENTQIALQLAVLVAKIARIDYPKEWPELFSSLAQQLQSADMLASHRVFIVLFRTLKELSTKRLSSDQRTFQEIASQLFEYTWNLWKNDIHTILQSFSTISQSITMNSLVEQGHDLLLVCERWFLCLKIIRQLIISGYPSDTTTAQEVPLVKEVCPVLLNAIQSFLPYYSLFQERQVRLWDFTKRTCTKLMKALVAVQSKHPYSFGDQAILPAIVDFSLNKITNAEPTVSFFEQFLIQCMVLVKSVLECKEYRPSLTGRVINESEGSLSLEQRKKNISTAVAGILKTILPSDHVILLCNILIRRYFIFSAKDMDEWYQNPEQFHHDQDMVQWTDKLRPCAEALYIVLFENYKQILSPVVISILRDAMSSSPPLETEISSAMLLKDAAYSAAGHVYYELSSYLDFSDWFQGSLAIELSNNHPNMRILHRKIAFILGQWASEIKDDTRKQVYHALIRLLQDNDIAVKLAACRSLCYLVQDTNFSENEFFELLPACWNSCFKLMEEVQEFDSKVQVLNLISVLIDHVGDRISPYAHQLSNFFCKIWEESAGESLLQIQLLVALRNFVGSLGYQSSICYTMLLPILKSGIDVDSPDSLNLLEDSVLLLEATLSNAPSMMPQLLDFFPYLVVILERSFDHLQVATSIIEDYIISGGVEFLNRHASSLAKLLDGIVGNVNEKGLLSTLPVIDILVQCFPMEAPPLIAGVLQKLILICLSEEDDHNPSRTAVRASSAAILARVLVMNTNYFAQLASESSLAMGLQQAGLPINQNILLCLTDIWVDKIDNATVIQRKAYALALSVILTLRVPQVINKLDDILSVCTSVILGGTEEINEDDSGSSALNNEAIGYGGFSVRDSRMRQIKDSDPIKQLSLENMLKENLKACAALHGDATFNAAISRIHPSAFAQLQQALKMV
;
A
#
# COMPACT_ATOMS: atom_id res chain seq x y z
N MET A 1 -43.65 -18.18 -10.24
CA MET A 1 -44.82 -17.94 -9.36
C MET A 1 -44.32 -17.33 -8.05
N ALA A 2 -44.98 -16.28 -7.55
CA ALA A 2 -44.70 -15.70 -6.24
C ALA A 2 -45.07 -16.68 -5.12
N LEU A 3 -44.35 -16.64 -4.00
CA LEU A 3 -44.69 -17.35 -2.77
C LEU A 3 -45.74 -16.56 -1.99
N SER A 4 -46.60 -17.29 -1.28
CA SER A 4 -47.76 -16.80 -0.55
C SER A 4 -47.69 -17.19 0.93
N ALA A 5 -48.64 -16.72 1.74
CA ALA A 5 -48.74 -17.10 3.15
C ALA A 5 -48.89 -18.62 3.37
N ALA A 6 -49.45 -19.35 2.41
CA ALA A 6 -49.56 -20.81 2.48
C ALA A 6 -48.19 -21.52 2.36
N ASP A 7 -47.19 -20.87 1.77
CA ASP A 7 -45.86 -21.43 1.53
C ASP A 7 -44.93 -21.30 2.75
N VAL A 8 -45.33 -20.55 3.78
CA VAL A 8 -44.53 -20.34 5.00
C VAL A 8 -44.19 -21.66 5.68
N GLN A 9 -45.16 -22.58 5.78
CA GLN A 9 -44.95 -23.89 6.40
C GLN A 9 -44.02 -24.77 5.58
N THR A 10 -44.10 -24.69 4.26
CA THR A 10 -43.18 -25.38 3.34
C THR A 10 -41.75 -24.87 3.55
N VAL A 11 -41.55 -23.55 3.55
CA VAL A 11 -40.22 -22.95 3.79
C VAL A 11 -39.69 -23.31 5.18
N TYR A 12 -40.54 -23.32 6.21
CA TYR A 12 -40.16 -23.78 7.55
C TYR A 12 -39.67 -25.23 7.55
N SER A 13 -40.40 -26.14 6.88
CA SER A 13 -39.99 -27.55 6.79
C SER A 13 -38.64 -27.72 6.08
N LEU A 14 -38.39 -26.94 5.02
CA LEU A 14 -37.12 -26.94 4.31
C LEU A 14 -35.98 -26.45 5.21
N LEU A 15 -36.19 -25.36 5.96
CA LEU A 15 -35.18 -24.86 6.90
C LEU A 15 -34.91 -25.85 8.03
N SER A 16 -35.95 -26.51 8.56
CA SER A 16 -35.78 -27.55 9.57
C SER A 16 -35.00 -28.75 9.05
N ASN A 17 -35.26 -29.18 7.81
CA ASN A 17 -34.53 -30.28 7.18
C ASN A 17 -33.09 -29.90 6.82
N ALA A 18 -32.84 -28.64 6.48
CA ALA A 18 -31.49 -28.11 6.26
C ALA A 18 -30.62 -28.13 7.53
N LEU A 19 -31.23 -28.15 8.72
CA LEU A 19 -30.55 -28.33 10.00
C LEU A 19 -30.38 -29.80 10.42
N SER A 20 -30.87 -30.75 9.62
CA SER A 20 -30.74 -32.18 9.91
C SER A 20 -29.28 -32.65 9.80
N LEU A 21 -28.90 -33.60 10.66
CA LEU A 21 -27.62 -34.31 10.55
C LEU A 21 -27.61 -35.33 9.41
N ASP A 22 -28.80 -35.74 8.93
CA ASP A 22 -28.95 -36.65 7.80
C ASP A 22 -28.78 -35.91 6.47
N GLU A 23 -27.71 -36.24 5.75
CA GLU A 23 -27.37 -35.65 4.47
C GLU A 23 -28.45 -35.88 3.40
N SER A 24 -29.18 -36.99 3.48
CA SER A 24 -30.25 -37.33 2.53
C SER A 24 -31.46 -36.40 2.64
N ALA A 25 -31.70 -35.83 3.83
CA ALA A 25 -32.73 -34.81 4.06
C ALA A 25 -32.20 -33.38 3.86
N ARG A 26 -30.93 -33.12 4.26
CA ARG A 26 -30.31 -31.79 4.22
C ARG A 26 -30.04 -31.29 2.80
N LYS A 27 -29.36 -32.08 1.96
CA LYS A 27 -28.97 -31.64 0.59
C LYS A 27 -30.16 -31.26 -0.29
N PRO A 28 -31.25 -32.05 -0.35
CA PRO A 28 -32.44 -31.66 -1.11
C PRO A 28 -33.09 -30.39 -0.57
N ALA A 29 -33.12 -30.21 0.76
CA ALA A 29 -33.69 -29.02 1.38
C ALA A 29 -32.89 -27.74 1.07
N GLU A 30 -31.55 -27.81 1.12
CA GLU A 30 -30.66 -26.70 0.73
C GLU A 30 -30.82 -26.34 -0.76
N SER A 31 -30.88 -27.34 -1.64
CA SER A 31 -31.12 -27.12 -3.06
C SER A 31 -32.50 -26.48 -3.32
N ALA A 32 -33.53 -26.91 -2.62
CA ALA A 32 -34.87 -26.32 -2.74
C ALA A 32 -34.90 -24.87 -2.23
N LEU A 33 -34.23 -24.57 -1.12
CA LEU A 33 -34.09 -23.20 -0.60
C LEU A 33 -33.34 -22.29 -1.57
N ALA A 34 -32.27 -22.78 -2.22
CA ALA A 34 -31.53 -22.03 -3.24
C ALA A 34 -32.42 -21.69 -4.45
N GLN A 35 -33.31 -22.60 -4.85
CA GLN A 35 -34.28 -22.36 -5.93
C GLN A 35 -35.40 -21.39 -5.51
N CYS A 36 -35.75 -21.33 -4.23
CA CYS A 36 -36.74 -20.40 -3.70
C CYS A 36 -36.20 -18.97 -3.55
N GLU A 37 -34.88 -18.78 -3.39
CA GLU A 37 -34.26 -17.50 -3.03
C GLU A 37 -34.59 -16.35 -4.00
N ASN A 38 -34.72 -16.67 -5.30
CA ASN A 38 -35.01 -15.69 -6.35
C ASN A 38 -36.52 -15.43 -6.55
N ARG A 39 -37.40 -16.13 -5.83
CA ARG A 39 -38.85 -16.03 -6.01
C ARG A 39 -39.43 -14.86 -5.21
N PRO A 40 -40.29 -14.01 -5.80
CA PRO A 40 -41.01 -12.99 -5.05
C PRO A 40 -41.78 -13.59 -3.87
N GLY A 41 -41.82 -12.92 -2.72
CA GLY A 41 -42.46 -13.41 -1.51
C GLY A 41 -41.57 -14.27 -0.60
N PHE A 42 -40.40 -14.75 -1.07
CA PHE A 42 -39.51 -15.59 -0.24
C PHE A 42 -39.01 -14.86 1.00
N CYS A 43 -38.56 -13.62 0.85
CA CYS A 43 -38.13 -12.76 1.95
C CYS A 43 -39.25 -12.51 2.95
N SER A 44 -40.49 -12.36 2.47
CA SER A 44 -41.67 -12.24 3.33
C SER A 44 -41.92 -13.52 4.12
N CYS A 45 -41.84 -14.71 3.50
CA CYS A 45 -41.95 -15.99 4.21
C CYS A 45 -40.87 -16.16 5.28
N LEU A 46 -39.62 -15.79 4.99
CA LEU A 46 -38.54 -15.82 5.98
C LEU A 46 -38.82 -14.88 7.16
N LEU A 47 -39.35 -13.68 6.90
CA LEU A 47 -39.72 -12.74 7.96
C LEU A 47 -40.86 -13.27 8.84
N GLU A 48 -41.87 -13.94 8.27
CA GLU A 48 -42.92 -14.62 9.04
C GLU A 48 -42.34 -15.65 10.01
N ILE A 49 -41.42 -16.50 9.51
CA ILE A 49 -40.77 -17.53 10.33
C ILE A 49 -39.94 -16.89 11.45
N VAL A 50 -39.17 -15.85 11.14
CA VAL A 50 -38.38 -15.13 12.15
C VAL A 50 -39.28 -14.50 13.22
N ALA A 51 -40.45 -13.99 12.84
CA ALA A 51 -41.41 -13.34 13.72
C ALA A 51 -42.28 -14.30 14.56
N ALA A 52 -42.32 -15.60 14.23
CA ALA A 52 -43.18 -16.60 14.87
C ALA A 52 -42.66 -17.08 16.25
N ARG A 53 -42.70 -16.18 17.26
CA ARG A 53 -42.19 -16.43 18.62
C ARG A 53 -43.02 -17.45 19.41
N ASP A 54 -44.33 -17.30 19.39
CA ASP A 54 -45.24 -18.02 20.29
C ASP A 54 -45.88 -19.26 19.63
N SER A 55 -45.48 -19.57 18.40
CA SER A 55 -46.09 -20.62 17.55
C SER A 55 -45.38 -21.98 17.63
N GLY A 56 -44.49 -22.18 18.61
CA GLY A 56 -43.70 -23.41 18.74
C GLY A 56 -42.59 -23.59 17.70
N CYS A 57 -42.24 -22.52 16.97
CA CYS A 57 -41.11 -22.54 16.04
C CYS A 57 -39.79 -22.63 16.80
N ARG A 58 -38.88 -23.50 16.33
CA ARG A 58 -37.58 -23.68 16.98
C ARG A 58 -36.64 -22.48 16.68
N ASP A 59 -35.91 -22.03 17.70
CA ASP A 59 -35.01 -20.88 17.60
C ASP A 59 -33.86 -21.06 16.60
N ASP A 60 -33.37 -22.28 16.44
CA ASP A 60 -32.34 -22.61 15.45
C ASP A 60 -32.86 -22.47 14.00
N VAL A 61 -34.11 -22.85 13.75
CA VAL A 61 -34.78 -22.64 12.46
C VAL A 61 -35.00 -21.14 12.21
N ARG A 62 -35.44 -20.38 13.22
CA ARG A 62 -35.61 -18.92 13.13
C ARG A 62 -34.27 -18.21 12.88
N LEU A 63 -33.20 -18.66 13.52
CA LEU A 63 -31.86 -18.15 13.29
C LEU A 63 -31.40 -18.44 11.85
N LEU A 64 -31.56 -19.67 11.36
CA LEU A 64 -31.23 -20.01 9.97
C LEU A 64 -32.04 -19.17 8.97
N ALA A 65 -33.34 -18.97 9.22
CA ALA A 65 -34.20 -18.10 8.43
C ALA A 65 -33.65 -16.68 8.35
N SER A 66 -33.21 -16.11 9.48
CA SER A 66 -32.62 -14.77 9.52
C SER A 66 -31.30 -14.65 8.72
N VAL A 67 -30.52 -15.73 8.67
CA VAL A 67 -29.27 -15.80 7.87
C VAL A 67 -29.58 -15.84 6.37
N TYR A 68 -30.50 -16.71 5.94
CA TYR A 68 -30.99 -16.73 4.56
C TYR A 68 -31.58 -15.39 4.16
N PHE A 69 -32.31 -14.75 5.07
CA PHE A 69 -32.93 -13.47 4.81
C PHE A 69 -31.86 -12.39 4.57
N LYS A 70 -30.84 -12.31 5.43
CA LYS A 70 -29.73 -11.36 5.27
C LYS A 70 -28.99 -11.54 3.95
N ASN A 71 -28.77 -12.79 3.54
CA ASN A 71 -28.11 -13.10 2.27
C ASN A 71 -29.00 -12.68 1.09
N SER A 72 -30.30 -12.98 1.16
CA SER A 72 -31.29 -12.61 0.15
C SER A 72 -31.39 -11.09 -0.02
N ILE A 73 -31.41 -10.31 1.06
CA ILE A 73 -31.37 -8.83 1.00
C ILE A 73 -30.12 -8.34 0.27
N THR A 74 -28.96 -8.91 0.58
CA THR A 74 -27.69 -8.46 -0.03
C THR A 74 -27.66 -8.73 -1.54
N ARG A 75 -28.30 -9.81 -1.99
CA ARG A 75 -28.33 -10.23 -3.40
C ARG A 75 -29.44 -9.53 -4.20
N TYR A 76 -30.67 -9.50 -3.67
CA TYR A 76 -31.89 -9.20 -4.44
C TYR A 76 -32.64 -7.92 -4.03
N TRP A 77 -32.18 -7.18 -3.00
CA TRP A 77 -32.86 -5.94 -2.60
C TRP A 77 -32.77 -4.84 -3.67
N ARG A 78 -31.65 -4.76 -4.40
CA ARG A 78 -31.51 -3.84 -5.55
C ARG A 78 -31.91 -4.55 -6.83
N HIS A 79 -32.61 -3.83 -7.71
CA HIS A 79 -32.78 -4.26 -9.09
C HIS A 79 -31.40 -4.24 -9.77
N ARG A 80 -31.01 -5.36 -10.38
CA ARG A 80 -29.80 -5.48 -11.20
C ARG A 80 -30.22 -5.84 -12.62
N ARG A 81 -29.33 -5.64 -13.60
CA ARG A 81 -29.60 -5.95 -15.01
C ARG A 81 -30.07 -7.41 -15.20
N ASP A 82 -29.57 -8.33 -14.35
CA ASP A 82 -29.81 -9.78 -14.48
C ASP A 82 -30.86 -10.34 -13.50
N THR A 83 -31.42 -9.51 -12.61
CA THR A 83 -32.41 -9.97 -11.61
C THR A 83 -33.51 -8.93 -11.41
N THR A 84 -34.76 -9.36 -11.55
CA THR A 84 -35.95 -8.51 -11.33
C THR A 84 -36.09 -8.00 -9.90
N GLY A 85 -35.31 -8.52 -8.94
CA GLY A 85 -35.24 -8.04 -7.56
C GLY A 85 -36.55 -8.22 -6.78
N ILE A 86 -36.59 -7.70 -5.56
CA ILE A 86 -37.77 -7.67 -4.69
C ILE A 86 -38.67 -6.49 -5.06
N SER A 87 -39.99 -6.72 -5.16
CA SER A 87 -40.96 -5.68 -5.53
C SER A 87 -41.07 -4.57 -4.47
N ASN A 88 -41.48 -3.37 -4.87
CA ASN A 88 -41.62 -2.26 -3.94
C ASN A 88 -42.68 -2.52 -2.85
N ASP A 89 -43.78 -3.21 -3.18
CA ASP A 89 -44.81 -3.60 -2.21
C ASP A 89 -44.25 -4.56 -1.16
N GLU A 90 -43.47 -5.56 -1.59
CA GLU A 90 -42.81 -6.50 -0.68
C GLU A 90 -41.79 -5.79 0.21
N LYS A 91 -40.98 -4.88 -0.36
CA LYS A 91 -40.04 -4.06 0.44
C LYS A 91 -40.75 -3.24 1.51
N ASN A 92 -41.87 -2.60 1.15
CA ASN A 92 -42.66 -1.80 2.10
C ASN A 92 -43.23 -2.67 3.23
N HIS A 93 -43.72 -3.86 2.91
CA HIS A 93 -44.17 -4.83 3.90
C HIS A 93 -43.04 -5.25 4.85
N ILE A 94 -41.89 -5.63 4.29
CA ILE A 94 -40.70 -6.04 5.04
C ILE A 94 -40.23 -4.94 5.99
N ARG A 95 -40.09 -3.70 5.50
CA ARG A 95 -39.65 -2.54 6.30
C ARG A 95 -40.55 -2.31 7.50
N LYS A 96 -41.87 -2.27 7.30
CA LYS A 96 -42.84 -2.09 8.38
C LYS A 96 -42.79 -3.22 9.39
N LYS A 97 -42.79 -4.47 8.91
CA LYS A 97 -42.85 -5.66 9.78
C LYS A 97 -41.54 -5.88 10.56
N LEU A 98 -40.38 -5.61 9.97
CA LEU A 98 -39.09 -5.64 10.68
C LEU A 98 -39.09 -4.72 11.91
N LEU A 99 -39.63 -3.51 11.78
CA LEU A 99 -39.71 -2.57 12.90
C LEU A 99 -40.68 -3.04 13.99
N LEU A 100 -41.76 -3.75 13.65
CA LEU A 100 -42.71 -4.28 14.64
C LEU A 100 -42.12 -5.39 15.50
N HIS A 101 -41.12 -6.13 15.00
CA HIS A 101 -40.56 -7.30 15.68
C HIS A 101 -39.18 -7.07 16.31
N LEU A 102 -38.84 -5.84 16.70
CA LEU A 102 -37.52 -5.55 17.28
C LEU A 102 -37.32 -6.09 18.71
N ARG A 103 -38.38 -6.26 19.51
CA ARG A 103 -38.29 -6.81 20.88
C ARG A 103 -38.05 -8.33 20.86
N GLU A 104 -36.89 -8.78 20.41
CA GLU A 104 -36.52 -10.19 20.29
C GLU A 104 -35.76 -10.70 21.52
N GLU A 105 -36.17 -11.86 22.06
CA GLU A 105 -35.56 -12.44 23.26
C GLU A 105 -34.21 -13.08 22.93
N ASN A 106 -34.14 -13.85 21.84
CA ASN A 106 -32.92 -14.48 21.39
C ASN A 106 -31.91 -13.44 20.84
N THR A 107 -30.80 -13.24 21.56
CA THR A 107 -29.78 -12.24 21.22
C THR A 107 -29.16 -12.46 19.83
N GLN A 108 -29.02 -13.71 19.35
CA GLN A 108 -28.45 -13.99 18.02
C GLN A 108 -29.40 -13.55 16.91
N ILE A 109 -30.70 -13.84 17.04
CA ILE A 109 -31.73 -13.42 16.09
C ILE A 109 -31.85 -11.89 16.09
N ALA A 110 -31.86 -11.26 17.27
CA ALA A 110 -31.84 -9.80 17.40
C ALA A 110 -30.67 -9.14 16.66
N LEU A 111 -29.47 -9.71 16.75
CA LEU A 111 -28.30 -9.23 16.03
C LEU A 111 -28.47 -9.35 14.50
N GLN A 112 -29.03 -10.46 14.00
CA GLN A 112 -29.31 -10.60 12.57
C GLN A 112 -30.36 -9.60 12.09
N LEU A 113 -31.44 -9.39 12.87
CA LEU A 113 -32.46 -8.37 12.59
C LEU A 113 -31.86 -6.95 12.53
N ALA A 114 -30.97 -6.61 13.46
CA ALA A 114 -30.28 -5.32 13.44
C ALA A 114 -29.38 -5.15 12.21
N VAL A 115 -28.69 -6.21 11.77
CA VAL A 115 -27.89 -6.20 10.54
C VAL A 115 -28.78 -6.08 9.30
N LEU A 116 -29.93 -6.76 9.28
CA LEU A 116 -30.92 -6.64 8.22
C LEU A 116 -31.42 -5.20 8.05
N VAL A 117 -31.87 -4.58 9.15
CA VAL A 117 -32.31 -3.18 9.15
C VAL A 117 -31.19 -2.26 8.68
N ALA A 118 -29.96 -2.44 9.17
CA ALA A 118 -28.83 -1.62 8.78
C ALA A 118 -28.46 -1.74 7.29
N LYS A 119 -28.50 -2.96 6.73
CA LYS A 119 -28.25 -3.21 5.29
C LYS A 119 -29.33 -2.57 4.42
N ILE A 120 -30.60 -2.69 4.80
CA ILE A 120 -31.70 -2.05 4.08
C ILE A 120 -31.57 -0.54 4.18
N ALA A 121 -31.33 0.01 5.37
CA ALA A 121 -31.14 1.44 5.60
C ALA A 121 -29.97 2.02 4.78
N ARG A 122 -28.86 1.28 4.63
CA ARG A 122 -27.75 1.71 3.76
C ARG A 122 -28.22 2.00 2.33
N ILE A 123 -29.19 1.24 1.82
CA ILE A 123 -29.67 1.36 0.44
C ILE A 123 -30.80 2.39 0.37
N ASP A 124 -31.76 2.31 1.28
CA ASP A 124 -33.06 2.97 1.16
C ASP A 124 -33.15 4.29 1.95
N TYR A 125 -32.34 4.50 2.99
CA TYR A 125 -32.33 5.75 3.75
C TYR A 125 -31.42 6.80 3.09
N PRO A 126 -31.87 8.07 2.96
CA PRO A 126 -33.09 8.66 3.53
C PRO A 126 -34.35 8.64 2.63
N LYS A 127 -34.23 8.33 1.34
CA LYS A 127 -35.28 8.60 0.35
C LYS A 127 -36.45 7.62 0.39
N GLU A 128 -36.16 6.33 0.36
CA GLU A 128 -37.17 5.25 0.28
C GLU A 128 -37.68 4.83 1.67
N TRP A 129 -36.89 5.10 2.73
CA TRP A 129 -37.24 4.78 4.12
C TRP A 129 -37.09 5.96 5.10
N PRO A 130 -37.73 7.12 4.85
CA PRO A 130 -37.55 8.34 5.65
C PRO A 130 -37.97 8.18 7.11
N GLU A 131 -38.98 7.34 7.40
CA GLU A 131 -39.57 7.14 8.72
C GLU A 131 -38.76 6.22 9.66
N LEU A 132 -37.59 5.72 9.24
CA LEU A 132 -36.81 4.76 10.01
C LEU A 132 -36.46 5.27 11.42
N PHE A 133 -35.80 6.43 11.52
CA PHE A 133 -35.34 6.96 12.81
C PHE A 133 -36.49 7.47 13.68
N SER A 134 -37.53 8.08 13.09
CA SER A 134 -38.71 8.50 13.84
C SER A 134 -39.47 7.31 14.43
N SER A 135 -39.58 6.21 13.69
CA SER A 135 -40.20 4.97 14.18
C SER A 135 -39.40 4.34 15.33
N LEU A 136 -38.07 4.29 15.21
CA LEU A 136 -37.21 3.79 16.30
C LEU A 136 -37.30 4.68 17.55
N ALA A 137 -37.35 5.99 17.37
CA ALA A 137 -37.52 6.95 18.47
C ALA A 137 -38.89 6.79 19.17
N GLN A 138 -39.97 6.56 18.41
CA GLN A 138 -41.29 6.32 18.97
C GLN A 138 -41.33 5.03 19.81
N GLN A 139 -40.70 3.95 19.33
CA GLN A 139 -40.64 2.69 20.08
C GLN A 139 -39.87 2.83 21.40
N LEU A 140 -38.84 3.69 21.44
CA LEU A 140 -38.08 3.96 22.65
C LEU A 140 -38.89 4.65 23.75
N GLN A 141 -39.98 5.34 23.43
CA GLN A 141 -40.83 6.03 24.41
C GLN A 141 -41.63 5.06 25.29
N SER A 142 -41.99 3.88 24.76
CA SER A 142 -42.79 2.86 25.46
C SER A 142 -42.05 1.54 25.66
N ALA A 143 -40.74 1.51 25.42
CA ALA A 143 -39.93 0.31 25.49
C ALA A 143 -39.65 -0.15 26.93
N ASP A 144 -39.75 -1.45 27.17
CA ASP A 144 -39.15 -2.10 28.32
C ASP A 144 -37.61 -2.20 28.17
N MET A 145 -36.91 -2.70 29.19
CA MET A 145 -35.44 -2.76 29.20
C MET A 145 -34.89 -3.53 28.00
N LEU A 146 -35.51 -4.69 27.70
CA LEU A 146 -35.15 -5.52 26.56
C LEU A 146 -35.39 -4.80 25.24
N ALA A 147 -36.61 -4.29 24.98
CA ALA A 147 -36.92 -3.57 23.74
C ALA A 147 -36.00 -2.37 23.53
N SER A 148 -35.72 -1.60 24.58
CA SER A 148 -34.79 -0.47 24.55
C SER A 148 -33.40 -0.94 24.10
N HIS A 149 -32.86 -1.97 24.75
CA HIS A 149 -31.57 -2.55 24.35
C HIS A 149 -31.56 -3.00 22.89
N ARG A 150 -32.62 -3.70 22.42
CA ARG A 150 -32.71 -4.17 21.02
C ARG A 150 -32.75 -3.01 20.02
N VAL A 151 -33.50 -1.95 20.30
CA VAL A 151 -33.52 -0.75 19.45
C VAL A 151 -32.14 -0.11 19.39
N PHE A 152 -31.40 -0.05 20.49
CA PHE A 152 -30.02 0.49 20.48
C PHE A 152 -29.03 -0.37 19.69
N ILE A 153 -29.22 -1.71 19.63
CA ILE A 153 -28.44 -2.56 18.73
C ILE A 153 -28.73 -2.16 17.27
N VAL A 154 -30.01 -1.98 16.91
CA VAL A 154 -30.43 -1.56 15.56
C VAL A 154 -29.87 -0.18 15.21
N LEU A 155 -30.00 0.80 16.11
CA LEU A 155 -29.45 2.15 15.93
C LEU A 155 -27.94 2.09 15.72
N PHE A 156 -27.20 1.38 16.58
CA PHE A 156 -25.75 1.28 16.45
C PHE A 156 -25.35 0.66 15.09
N ARG A 157 -25.98 -0.45 14.68
CA ARG A 157 -25.67 -1.12 13.40
C ARG A 157 -26.00 -0.23 12.22
N THR A 158 -27.16 0.42 12.23
CA THR A 158 -27.60 1.34 11.16
C THR A 158 -26.69 2.55 11.05
N LEU A 159 -26.36 3.21 12.16
CA LEU A 159 -25.46 4.37 12.17
C LEU A 159 -24.05 3.99 11.71
N LYS A 160 -23.55 2.81 12.11
CA LYS A 160 -22.27 2.30 11.62
C LYS A 160 -22.28 2.16 10.09
N GLU A 161 -23.32 1.56 9.51
CA GLU A 161 -23.44 1.43 8.05
C GLU A 161 -23.52 2.80 7.36
N LEU A 162 -24.38 3.70 7.83
CA LEU A 162 -24.56 5.01 7.21
C LEU A 162 -23.31 5.91 7.31
N SER A 163 -22.57 5.84 8.42
CA SER A 163 -21.35 6.64 8.62
C SER A 163 -20.21 6.34 7.63
N THR A 164 -20.24 5.19 6.96
CA THR A 164 -19.24 4.81 5.95
C THR A 164 -19.55 5.37 4.57
N LYS A 165 -20.72 5.97 4.35
CA LYS A 165 -21.05 6.64 3.09
C LYS A 165 -20.23 7.94 2.97
N ARG A 166 -19.39 8.02 1.94
CA ARG A 166 -18.43 9.12 1.78
C ARG A 166 -18.91 10.27 0.89
N LEU A 167 -20.01 10.12 0.16
CA LEU A 167 -20.54 11.18 -0.70
C LEU A 167 -21.04 12.36 0.15
N SER A 168 -20.81 13.59 -0.31
CA SER A 168 -21.14 14.81 0.44
C SER A 168 -22.63 14.91 0.80
N SER A 169 -23.53 14.43 -0.06
CA SER A 169 -24.97 14.38 0.23
C SER A 169 -25.28 13.45 1.40
N ASP A 170 -24.66 12.28 1.44
CA ASP A 170 -24.86 11.30 2.51
C ASP A 170 -24.26 11.76 3.84
N GLN A 171 -23.11 12.46 3.79
CA GLN A 171 -22.49 13.06 4.98
C GLN A 171 -23.40 14.11 5.62
N ARG A 172 -24.06 14.96 4.82
CA ARG A 172 -25.05 15.93 5.32
C ARG A 172 -26.25 15.23 5.95
N THR A 173 -26.77 14.19 5.31
CA THR A 173 -27.84 13.37 5.89
C THR A 173 -27.41 12.76 7.23
N PHE A 174 -26.18 12.26 7.34
CA PHE A 174 -25.68 11.74 8.62
C PHE A 174 -25.54 12.83 9.70
N GLN A 175 -25.15 14.04 9.32
CA GLN A 175 -25.14 15.21 10.21
C GLN A 175 -26.54 15.55 10.74
N GLU A 176 -27.58 15.48 9.90
CA GLU A 176 -28.98 15.65 10.33
C GLU A 176 -29.44 14.54 11.30
N ILE A 177 -29.04 13.29 11.05
CA ILE A 177 -29.30 12.20 11.99
C ILE A 177 -28.62 12.47 13.34
N ALA A 178 -27.38 12.94 13.30
CA ALA A 178 -26.60 13.21 14.51
C ALA A 178 -27.24 14.31 15.36
N SER A 179 -27.74 15.38 14.75
CA SER A 179 -28.41 16.46 15.50
C SER A 179 -29.71 16.00 16.15
N GLN A 180 -30.45 15.06 15.54
CA GLN A 180 -31.71 14.54 16.08
C GLN A 180 -31.52 13.50 17.19
N LEU A 181 -30.52 12.62 17.09
CA LEU A 181 -30.36 11.48 17.99
C LEU A 181 -29.46 11.75 19.21
N PHE A 182 -28.59 12.75 19.12
CA PHE A 182 -27.53 12.95 20.10
C PHE A 182 -28.07 13.18 21.51
N GLU A 183 -28.97 14.15 21.69
CA GLU A 183 -29.46 14.56 23.02
C GLU A 183 -30.14 13.40 23.77
N TYR A 184 -31.03 12.67 23.09
CA TYR A 184 -31.70 11.51 23.68
C TYR A 184 -30.70 10.43 24.10
N THR A 185 -29.79 10.06 23.19
CA THR A 185 -28.79 9.01 23.45
C THR A 185 -27.85 9.41 24.58
N TRP A 186 -27.47 10.69 24.63
CA TRP A 186 -26.59 11.25 25.64
C TRP A 186 -27.22 11.28 27.03
N ASN A 187 -28.48 11.73 27.13
CA ASN A 187 -29.21 11.73 28.38
C ASN A 187 -29.44 10.31 28.91
N LEU A 188 -29.75 9.35 28.04
CA LEU A 188 -29.86 7.95 28.45
C LEU A 188 -28.53 7.39 28.95
N TRP A 189 -27.41 7.68 28.27
CA TRP A 189 -26.08 7.25 28.70
C TRP A 189 -25.74 7.80 30.09
N LYS A 190 -26.08 9.07 30.38
CA LYS A 190 -25.90 9.70 31.71
C LYS A 190 -26.77 9.04 32.79
N ASN A 191 -28.00 8.67 32.47
CA ASN A 191 -28.88 7.98 33.42
C ASN A 191 -28.36 6.58 33.72
N ASP A 192 -27.96 5.83 32.68
CA ASP A 192 -27.45 4.46 32.80
C ASP A 192 -26.19 4.40 33.66
N ILE A 193 -25.25 5.36 33.53
CA ILE A 193 -24.06 5.37 34.39
C ILE A 193 -24.41 5.54 35.87
N HIS A 194 -25.39 6.38 36.22
CA HIS A 194 -25.85 6.52 37.60
C HIS A 194 -26.44 5.21 38.13
N THR A 195 -27.28 4.53 37.35
CA THR A 195 -27.86 3.23 37.71
C THR A 195 -26.80 2.15 37.90
N ILE A 196 -25.81 2.08 37.00
CA ILE A 196 -24.72 1.10 37.08
C ILE A 196 -23.87 1.35 38.34
N LEU A 197 -23.45 2.60 38.58
CA LEU A 197 -22.63 2.93 39.75
C LEU A 197 -23.36 2.71 41.07
N GLN A 198 -24.67 3.02 41.14
CA GLN A 198 -25.49 2.70 42.30
C GLN A 198 -25.54 1.19 42.54
N SER A 199 -25.78 0.40 41.50
CA SER A 199 -25.79 -1.06 41.58
C SER A 199 -24.44 -1.62 42.04
N PHE A 200 -23.33 -1.08 41.51
CA PHE A 200 -21.97 -1.49 41.89
C PHE A 200 -21.70 -1.18 43.36
N SER A 201 -22.14 -0.03 43.85
CA SER A 201 -22.00 0.33 45.27
C SER A 201 -22.77 -0.64 46.18
N THR A 202 -24.02 -0.99 45.83
CA THR A 202 -24.84 -1.95 46.59
C THR A 202 -24.21 -3.34 46.58
N ILE A 203 -23.73 -3.81 45.42
CA ILE A 203 -23.10 -5.12 45.28
C ILE A 203 -21.76 -5.18 46.04
N SER A 204 -21.01 -4.08 46.08
CA SER A 204 -19.76 -4.03 46.83
C SER A 204 -19.95 -4.16 48.35
N GLN A 205 -21.15 -3.80 48.84
CA GLN A 205 -21.51 -3.82 50.26
C GLN A 205 -22.19 -5.14 50.70
N SER A 206 -22.76 -5.91 49.77
CA SER A 206 -23.48 -7.15 50.09
C SER A 206 -22.57 -8.39 50.11
N ILE A 207 -22.67 -9.19 51.18
CA ILE A 207 -21.83 -10.38 51.43
C ILE A 207 -22.49 -11.67 50.87
N THR A 208 -23.77 -11.64 50.50
CA THR A 208 -24.58 -12.83 50.18
C THR A 208 -24.75 -13.06 48.67
N MET A 209 -24.25 -14.20 48.17
CA MET A 209 -24.17 -14.56 46.74
C MET A 209 -25.49 -14.92 46.04
N ASN A 210 -26.60 -15.12 46.77
CA ASN A 210 -27.76 -15.86 46.23
C ASN A 210 -28.96 -15.01 45.75
N SER A 211 -29.00 -13.69 45.97
CA SER A 211 -30.10 -12.81 45.47
C SER A 211 -29.76 -12.06 44.17
N LEU A 212 -28.63 -12.36 43.55
CA LEU A 212 -28.04 -11.56 42.44
C LEU A 212 -28.47 -12.02 41.03
N VAL A 213 -29.26 -13.09 40.88
CA VAL A 213 -29.48 -13.74 39.57
C VAL A 213 -30.49 -12.98 38.71
N GLU A 214 -31.64 -12.56 39.25
CA GLU A 214 -32.66 -11.79 38.49
C GLU A 214 -32.26 -10.32 38.32
N GLN A 215 -31.75 -9.66 39.39
CA GLN A 215 -31.18 -8.30 39.28
C GLN A 215 -29.95 -8.25 38.36
N GLY A 216 -29.23 -9.36 38.22
CA GLY A 216 -28.06 -9.47 37.37
C GLY A 216 -28.35 -9.41 35.88
N HIS A 217 -29.51 -9.91 35.43
CA HIS A 217 -29.87 -9.90 34.00
C HIS A 217 -30.24 -8.49 33.52
N ASP A 218 -31.07 -7.78 34.28
CA ASP A 218 -31.46 -6.41 33.93
C ASP A 218 -30.27 -5.43 34.01
N LEU A 219 -29.42 -5.57 35.04
CA LEU A 219 -28.18 -4.80 35.14
C LEU A 219 -27.25 -5.08 33.94
N LEU A 220 -27.15 -6.33 33.48
CA LEU A 220 -26.33 -6.66 32.31
C LEU A 220 -26.88 -6.01 31.04
N LEU A 221 -28.20 -6.00 30.84
CA LEU A 221 -28.83 -5.31 29.71
C LEU A 221 -28.58 -3.80 29.75
N VAL A 222 -28.65 -3.17 30.93
CA VAL A 222 -28.30 -1.75 31.11
C VAL A 222 -26.82 -1.51 30.76
N CYS A 223 -25.92 -2.36 31.24
CA CYS A 223 -24.49 -2.32 30.93
C CYS A 223 -24.21 -2.45 29.42
N GLU A 224 -24.88 -3.38 28.74
CA GLU A 224 -24.75 -3.56 27.28
C GLU A 224 -25.32 -2.37 26.50
N ARG A 225 -26.49 -1.87 26.89
CA ARG A 225 -27.11 -0.66 26.32
C ARG A 225 -26.19 0.55 26.50
N TRP A 226 -25.62 0.75 27.68
CA TRP A 226 -24.69 1.82 27.96
C TRP A 226 -23.47 1.78 27.02
N PHE A 227 -22.92 0.59 26.75
CA PHE A 227 -21.85 0.43 25.75
C PHE A 227 -22.30 0.76 24.33
N LEU A 228 -23.54 0.42 23.94
CA LEU A 228 -24.09 0.79 22.63
C LEU A 228 -24.24 2.30 22.52
N CYS A 229 -24.79 2.96 23.55
CA CYS A 229 -24.88 4.41 23.63
C CYS A 229 -23.51 5.07 23.50
N LEU A 230 -22.47 4.59 24.22
CA LEU A 230 -21.10 5.11 24.10
C LEU A 230 -20.58 5.00 22.66
N LYS A 231 -20.80 3.84 22.00
CA LYS A 231 -20.39 3.65 20.61
C LYS A 231 -21.13 4.56 19.64
N ILE A 232 -22.43 4.79 19.88
CA ILE A 232 -23.26 5.71 19.09
C ILE A 232 -22.79 7.14 19.28
N ILE A 233 -22.68 7.64 20.52
CA ILE A 233 -22.20 8.98 20.84
C ILE A 233 -20.85 9.25 20.15
N ARG A 234 -19.89 8.33 20.28
CA ARG A 234 -18.60 8.43 19.61
C ARG A 234 -18.76 8.52 18.08
N GLN A 235 -19.64 7.73 17.48
CA GLN A 235 -19.91 7.75 16.04
C GLN A 235 -20.57 9.07 15.59
N LEU A 236 -21.53 9.58 16.37
CA LEU A 236 -22.23 10.83 16.11
C LEU A 236 -21.27 12.03 16.15
N ILE A 237 -20.32 12.04 17.09
CA ILE A 237 -19.29 13.08 17.14
C ILE A 237 -18.35 12.96 15.93
N ILE A 238 -17.75 11.78 15.71
CA ILE A 238 -16.70 11.58 14.69
C ILE A 238 -17.21 11.71 13.25
N SER A 239 -18.42 11.24 12.97
CA SER A 239 -18.98 11.21 11.60
C SER A 239 -20.11 12.21 11.38
N GLY A 240 -20.72 12.73 12.44
CA GLY A 240 -21.79 13.74 12.35
C GLY A 240 -21.27 15.16 12.16
N TYR A 241 -20.00 15.42 12.47
CA TYR A 241 -19.38 16.72 12.30
C TYR A 241 -18.16 16.64 11.37
N PRO A 242 -17.95 17.63 10.49
CA PRO A 242 -16.71 17.73 9.74
C PRO A 242 -15.53 17.91 10.71
N SER A 243 -14.34 17.46 10.33
CA SER A 243 -13.16 17.61 11.19
C SER A 243 -12.84 19.09 11.39
N ASP A 244 -12.56 19.50 12.62
CA ASP A 244 -12.20 20.88 12.93
C ASP A 244 -10.84 21.27 12.33
N THR A 245 -10.00 20.29 12.00
CA THR A 245 -8.79 20.50 11.19
C THR A 245 -9.09 21.08 9.81
N THR A 246 -10.23 20.71 9.22
CA THR A 246 -10.67 21.18 7.90
C THR A 246 -11.44 22.48 7.98
N THR A 247 -12.34 22.63 8.96
CA THR A 247 -13.26 23.77 9.07
C THR A 247 -12.74 24.91 9.94
N ALA A 248 -11.76 24.64 10.82
CA ALA A 248 -11.35 25.53 11.92
C ALA A 248 -12.54 26.04 12.76
N GLN A 249 -13.59 25.22 12.83
CA GLN A 249 -14.78 25.49 13.64
C GLN A 249 -14.80 24.53 14.82
N GLU A 250 -15.08 25.09 15.98
CA GLU A 250 -15.21 24.33 17.22
C GLU A 250 -16.43 23.38 17.15
N VAL A 251 -16.27 22.16 17.66
CA VAL A 251 -17.37 21.19 17.81
C VAL A 251 -17.84 21.21 19.28
N PRO A 252 -19.01 21.82 19.58
CA PRO A 252 -19.46 22.03 20.97
C PRO A 252 -19.62 20.74 21.76
N LEU A 253 -20.02 19.65 21.09
CA LEU A 253 -20.22 18.34 21.72
C LEU A 253 -18.92 17.76 22.31
N VAL A 254 -17.75 18.17 21.81
CA VAL A 254 -16.46 17.75 22.37
C VAL A 254 -16.31 18.29 23.80
N LYS A 255 -16.67 19.57 24.03
CA LYS A 255 -16.68 20.22 25.36
C LYS A 255 -17.69 19.61 26.31
N GLU A 256 -18.85 19.20 25.80
CA GLU A 256 -19.88 18.58 26.63
C GLU A 256 -19.51 17.16 27.05
N VAL A 257 -18.99 16.35 26.12
CA VAL A 257 -18.86 14.90 26.32
C VAL A 257 -17.54 14.52 26.99
N CYS A 258 -16.41 15.10 26.58
CA CYS A 258 -15.09 14.63 27.02
C CYS A 258 -14.88 14.71 28.55
N PRO A 259 -15.25 15.82 29.25
CA PRO A 259 -15.14 15.89 30.71
C PRO A 259 -16.00 14.84 31.43
N VAL A 260 -17.19 14.56 30.91
CA VAL A 260 -18.10 13.57 31.49
C VAL A 260 -17.57 12.14 31.30
N LEU A 261 -16.96 11.84 30.15
CA LEU A 261 -16.28 10.55 29.94
C LEU A 261 -15.10 10.38 30.91
N LEU A 262 -14.33 11.44 31.18
CA LEU A 262 -13.25 11.41 32.16
C LEU A 262 -13.78 11.10 33.57
N ASN A 263 -14.83 11.81 34.00
CA ASN A 263 -15.47 11.58 35.31
C ASN A 263 -16.01 10.15 35.44
N ALA A 264 -16.54 9.58 34.35
CA ALA A 264 -16.96 8.19 34.30
C ALA A 264 -15.79 7.22 34.53
N ILE A 265 -14.65 7.43 33.86
CA ILE A 265 -13.44 6.63 34.08
C ILE A 265 -13.02 6.69 35.55
N GLN A 266 -12.95 7.89 36.12
CA GLN A 266 -12.58 8.11 37.52
C GLN A 266 -13.53 7.41 38.50
N SER A 267 -14.82 7.36 38.18
CA SER A 267 -15.84 6.71 39.02
C SER A 267 -15.79 5.19 38.97
N PHE A 268 -15.41 4.60 37.82
CA PHE A 268 -15.31 3.16 37.66
C PHE A 268 -13.98 2.57 38.16
N LEU A 269 -12.90 3.36 38.13
CA LEU A 269 -11.55 2.88 38.46
C LEU A 269 -11.44 2.23 39.85
N PRO A 270 -12.05 2.76 40.93
CA PRO A 270 -12.01 2.14 42.26
C PRO A 270 -12.61 0.73 42.31
N TYR A 271 -13.56 0.40 41.44
CA TYR A 271 -14.20 -0.92 41.39
C TYR A 271 -13.33 -1.99 40.73
N TYR A 272 -12.26 -1.60 40.01
CA TYR A 272 -11.34 -2.54 39.39
C TYR A 272 -10.64 -3.41 40.44
N SER A 273 -10.10 -2.80 41.50
CA SER A 273 -9.46 -3.54 42.59
C SER A 273 -10.48 -4.28 43.46
N LEU A 274 -11.63 -3.68 43.72
CA LEU A 274 -12.66 -4.26 44.59
C LEU A 274 -13.27 -5.55 44.03
N PHE A 275 -13.43 -5.67 42.70
CA PHE A 275 -14.07 -6.83 42.09
C PHE A 275 -13.13 -7.92 41.58
N GLN A 276 -11.81 -7.67 41.55
CA GLN A 276 -10.80 -8.58 40.98
C GLN A 276 -10.94 -10.04 41.46
N GLU A 277 -11.18 -10.24 42.75
CA GLU A 277 -11.31 -11.59 43.34
C GLU A 277 -12.77 -11.94 43.72
N ARG A 278 -13.69 -10.98 43.66
CA ARG A 278 -15.07 -11.14 44.16
C ARG A 278 -16.08 -11.46 43.07
N GLN A 279 -15.97 -10.83 41.90
CA GLN A 279 -16.94 -10.98 40.81
C GLN A 279 -16.29 -10.78 39.43
N VAL A 280 -15.90 -11.89 38.78
CA VAL A 280 -15.21 -11.89 37.48
C VAL A 280 -15.96 -11.11 36.40
N ARG A 281 -17.30 -11.28 36.29
CA ARG A 281 -18.10 -10.61 35.24
C ARG A 281 -18.13 -9.09 35.38
N LEU A 282 -18.25 -8.56 36.59
CA LEU A 282 -18.25 -7.11 36.83
C LEU A 282 -16.84 -6.53 36.73
N TRP A 283 -15.83 -7.30 37.12
CA TRP A 283 -14.43 -6.94 36.91
C TRP A 283 -14.10 -6.81 35.42
N ASP A 284 -14.48 -7.79 34.59
CA ASP A 284 -14.33 -7.72 33.13
C ASP A 284 -15.10 -6.55 32.52
N PHE A 285 -16.30 -6.25 33.02
CA PHE A 285 -17.06 -5.07 32.62
C PHE A 285 -16.28 -3.79 32.92
N THR A 286 -15.82 -3.59 34.16
CA THR A 286 -15.03 -2.42 34.58
C THR A 286 -13.77 -2.26 33.73
N LYS A 287 -13.05 -3.37 33.49
CA LYS A 287 -11.87 -3.41 32.62
C LYS A 287 -12.19 -2.91 31.21
N ARG A 288 -13.26 -3.43 30.62
CA ARG A 288 -13.72 -3.01 29.27
C ARG A 288 -14.22 -1.56 29.27
N THR A 289 -14.82 -1.10 30.35
CA THR A 289 -15.37 0.26 30.51
C THR A 289 -14.28 1.31 30.51
N CYS A 290 -13.31 1.23 31.41
CA CYS A 290 -12.20 2.20 31.47
C CYS A 290 -11.44 2.24 30.13
N THR A 291 -11.16 1.06 29.55
CA THR A 291 -10.44 0.95 28.27
C THR A 291 -11.23 1.58 27.10
N LYS A 292 -12.55 1.31 26.99
CA LYS A 292 -13.37 1.84 25.88
C LYS A 292 -13.64 3.34 26.01
N LEU A 293 -13.80 3.86 27.23
CA LEU A 293 -13.93 5.30 27.46
C LEU A 293 -12.66 6.03 27.04
N MET A 294 -11.50 5.48 27.41
CA MET A 294 -10.21 6.05 26.99
C MET A 294 -10.05 5.98 25.47
N LYS A 295 -10.37 4.84 24.83
CA LYS A 295 -10.40 4.74 23.35
C LYS A 295 -11.34 5.75 22.69
N ALA A 296 -12.46 6.10 23.32
CA ALA A 296 -13.38 7.11 22.80
C ALA A 296 -12.76 8.51 22.85
N LEU A 297 -12.11 8.88 23.97
CA LEU A 297 -11.40 10.15 24.11
C LEU A 297 -10.25 10.28 23.09
N VAL A 298 -9.43 9.23 22.92
CA VAL A 298 -8.36 9.20 21.89
C VAL A 298 -8.96 9.42 20.50
N ALA A 299 -10.03 8.70 20.15
CA ALA A 299 -10.66 8.83 18.84
C ALA A 299 -11.27 10.23 18.59
N VAL A 300 -11.77 10.89 19.63
CA VAL A 300 -12.25 12.28 19.55
C VAL A 300 -11.06 13.24 19.36
N GLN A 301 -9.98 13.08 20.13
CA GLN A 301 -8.77 13.90 20.00
C GLN A 301 -8.17 13.79 18.59
N SER A 302 -8.10 12.59 18.01
CA SER A 302 -7.56 12.41 16.66
C SER A 302 -8.44 13.01 15.56
N LYS A 303 -9.76 13.08 15.75
CA LYS A 303 -10.69 13.62 14.74
C LYS A 303 -10.92 15.12 14.87
N HIS A 304 -10.97 15.61 16.10
CA HIS A 304 -11.28 17.00 16.45
C HIS A 304 -10.23 17.59 17.41
N PRO A 305 -8.94 17.65 17.00
CA PRO A 305 -7.86 18.09 17.87
C PRO A 305 -8.05 19.53 18.36
N TYR A 306 -8.54 20.46 17.55
CA TYR A 306 -8.69 21.86 17.96
C TYR A 306 -9.74 22.03 19.06
N SER A 307 -10.89 21.36 18.92
CA SER A 307 -11.96 21.38 19.91
C SER A 307 -11.54 20.66 21.20
N PHE A 308 -10.77 19.57 21.06
CA PHE A 308 -10.21 18.84 22.20
C PHE A 308 -9.12 19.64 22.92
N GLY A 309 -8.41 20.52 22.20
CA GLY A 309 -7.35 21.38 22.72
C GLY A 309 -7.83 22.53 23.62
N ASP A 310 -9.13 22.67 23.84
CA ASP A 310 -9.70 23.71 24.68
C ASP A 310 -9.20 23.61 26.14
N GLN A 311 -9.07 24.78 26.78
CA GLN A 311 -8.60 24.94 28.17
C GLN A 311 -9.40 24.12 29.19
N ALA A 312 -10.69 23.89 28.96
CA ALA A 312 -11.54 23.13 29.88
C ALA A 312 -11.37 21.60 29.74
N ILE A 313 -10.76 21.13 28.65
CA ILE A 313 -10.70 19.70 28.31
C ILE A 313 -9.27 19.17 28.40
N LEU A 314 -8.36 19.76 27.63
CA LEU A 314 -7.03 19.21 27.41
C LEU A 314 -6.25 19.02 28.72
N PRO A 315 -6.17 20.01 29.63
CA PRO A 315 -5.44 19.84 30.89
C PRO A 315 -6.00 18.71 31.73
N ALA A 316 -7.32 18.68 31.97
CA ALA A 316 -7.94 17.70 32.85
C ALA A 316 -7.68 16.25 32.41
N ILE A 317 -7.74 15.98 31.10
CA ILE A 317 -7.58 14.63 30.55
C ILE A 317 -6.10 14.24 30.47
N VAL A 318 -5.24 15.15 30.03
CA VAL A 318 -3.80 14.89 29.92
C VAL A 318 -3.18 14.75 31.31
N ASP A 319 -3.49 15.64 32.26
CA ASP A 319 -3.02 15.53 33.65
C ASP A 319 -3.48 14.23 34.31
N PHE A 320 -4.74 13.83 34.09
CA PHE A 320 -5.22 12.54 34.59
C PHE A 320 -4.40 11.37 34.03
N SER A 321 -4.14 11.38 32.71
CA SER A 321 -3.40 10.31 32.05
C SER A 321 -1.93 10.28 32.50
N LEU A 322 -1.29 11.45 32.58
CA LEU A 322 0.07 11.61 33.10
C LEU A 322 0.16 11.11 34.54
N ASN A 323 -0.77 11.50 35.41
CA ASN A 323 -0.80 11.04 36.81
C ASN A 323 -0.96 9.52 36.92
N LYS A 324 -1.77 8.90 36.04
CA LYS A 324 -1.91 7.43 36.04
C LYS A 324 -0.69 6.71 35.48
N ILE A 325 0.12 7.36 34.65
CA ILE A 325 1.41 6.83 34.20
C ILE A 325 2.49 7.02 35.27
N THR A 326 2.60 8.20 35.88
CA THR A 326 3.67 8.52 36.83
C THR A 326 3.43 7.89 38.20
N ASN A 327 2.20 8.02 38.73
CA ASN A 327 1.82 7.60 40.07
C ASN A 327 0.77 6.47 40.03
N ALA A 328 1.04 5.42 39.25
CA ALA A 328 0.15 4.26 39.20
C ALA A 328 0.09 3.57 40.58
N GLU A 329 -1.10 3.58 41.20
CA GLU A 329 -1.44 2.78 42.38
C GLU A 329 -1.08 1.29 42.13
N PRO A 330 -0.72 0.50 43.16
CA PRO A 330 -0.29 -0.89 42.98
C PRO A 330 -1.29 -1.74 42.20
N THR A 331 -2.59 -1.50 42.39
CA THR A 331 -3.69 -2.20 41.71
C THR A 331 -3.85 -1.78 40.24
N VAL A 332 -3.73 -0.48 39.94
CA VAL A 332 -3.81 0.07 38.58
C VAL A 332 -2.57 -0.28 37.75
N SER A 333 -1.44 -0.52 38.42
CA SER A 333 -0.18 -0.93 37.77
C SER A 333 -0.30 -2.24 36.98
N PHE A 334 -1.18 -3.15 37.41
CA PHE A 334 -1.49 -4.40 36.71
C PHE A 334 -2.56 -4.27 35.63
N PHE A 335 -3.15 -3.07 35.47
CA PHE A 335 -4.16 -2.80 34.44
C PHE A 335 -3.50 -2.32 33.13
N GLU A 336 -2.67 -3.17 32.54
CA GLU A 336 -1.84 -2.87 31.36
C GLU A 336 -2.64 -2.21 30.23
N GLN A 337 -3.78 -2.79 29.83
CA GLN A 337 -4.61 -2.27 28.73
C GLN A 337 -5.09 -0.82 28.96
N PHE A 338 -5.37 -0.43 30.21
CA PHE A 338 -5.78 0.93 30.52
C PHE A 338 -4.60 1.90 30.47
N LEU A 339 -3.45 1.51 31.04
CA LEU A 339 -2.21 2.30 30.99
C LEU A 339 -1.74 2.53 29.56
N ILE A 340 -1.83 1.51 28.70
CA ILE A 340 -1.58 1.64 27.26
C ILE A 340 -2.45 2.74 26.66
N GLN A 341 -3.76 2.78 26.96
CA GLN A 341 -4.62 3.83 26.41
C GLN A 341 -4.32 5.22 26.98
N CYS A 342 -3.85 5.34 28.22
CA CYS A 342 -3.34 6.60 28.77
C CYS A 342 -2.08 7.05 28.02
N MET A 343 -1.13 6.15 27.76
CA MET A 343 0.10 6.45 27.00
C MET A 343 -0.21 6.82 25.55
N VAL A 344 -1.12 6.08 24.89
CA VAL A 344 -1.60 6.38 23.53
C VAL A 344 -2.18 7.78 23.45
N LEU A 345 -2.98 8.21 24.44
CA LEU A 345 -3.55 9.55 24.48
C LEU A 345 -2.47 10.63 24.64
N VAL A 346 -1.54 10.46 25.58
CA VAL A 346 -0.46 11.44 25.79
C VAL A 346 0.40 11.53 24.52
N LYS A 347 0.72 10.39 23.91
CA LYS A 347 1.45 10.35 22.63
C LYS A 347 0.67 11.05 21.52
N SER A 348 -0.62 10.77 21.36
CA SER A 348 -1.43 11.36 20.29
C SER A 348 -1.60 12.88 20.43
N VAL A 349 -1.57 13.39 21.67
CA VAL A 349 -1.51 14.83 21.96
C VAL A 349 -0.15 15.43 21.61
N LEU A 350 0.96 14.79 21.99
CA LEU A 350 2.32 15.29 21.75
C LEU A 350 2.77 15.22 20.28
N GLU A 351 2.24 14.25 19.52
CA GLU A 351 2.51 14.05 18.10
C GLU A 351 1.57 14.87 17.19
N CYS A 352 0.51 15.45 17.75
CA CYS A 352 -0.50 16.19 17.02
C CYS A 352 0.12 17.40 16.28
N LYS A 353 0.20 17.29 14.95
CA LYS A 353 0.80 18.32 14.08
C LYS A 353 0.03 19.64 14.18
N GLU A 354 -1.28 19.57 14.42
CA GLU A 354 -2.17 20.72 14.58
C GLU A 354 -1.89 21.54 15.84
N TYR A 355 -1.23 20.98 16.85
CA TYR A 355 -0.80 21.71 18.04
C TYR A 355 0.55 22.40 17.88
N ARG A 356 1.29 22.10 16.81
CA ARG A 356 2.56 22.76 16.49
C ARG A 356 2.28 24.00 15.62
N PRO A 357 2.72 25.21 16.02
CA PRO A 357 2.58 26.39 15.18
C PRO A 357 3.43 26.21 13.90
N SER A 358 2.81 26.20 12.72
CA SER A 358 3.52 26.09 11.45
C SER A 358 4.40 27.33 11.20
N LEU A 359 5.68 27.10 10.88
CA LEU A 359 6.64 28.15 10.51
C LEU A 359 6.58 28.53 9.03
N THR A 360 5.91 27.73 8.19
CA THR A 360 5.81 27.96 6.74
C THR A 360 4.57 28.80 6.40
N GLY A 361 4.68 30.11 6.57
CA GLY A 361 3.77 31.06 5.92
C GLY A 361 4.38 31.50 4.59
N ARG A 362 3.83 31.06 3.45
CA ARG A 362 4.00 31.83 2.21
C ARG A 362 3.30 33.16 2.44
N VAL A 363 4.04 34.26 2.33
CA VAL A 363 3.48 35.63 2.40
C VAL A 363 2.54 35.79 1.21
N ILE A 364 1.24 35.59 1.43
CA ILE A 364 0.19 35.97 0.48
C ILE A 364 -0.40 37.27 1.01
N ASN A 365 -0.36 38.30 0.17
CA ASN A 365 -0.75 39.67 0.47
C ASN A 365 -2.05 39.75 1.29
N GLU A 366 -1.93 40.38 2.47
CA GLU A 366 -3.02 40.68 3.39
C GLU A 366 -4.03 41.59 2.69
N SER A 367 -5.19 41.03 2.35
CA SER A 367 -6.39 41.80 2.00
C SER A 367 -7.33 41.75 3.20
N GLU A 368 -7.58 42.92 3.79
CA GLU A 368 -8.36 43.14 5.00
C GLU A 368 -9.80 42.59 4.89
N GLY A 369 -10.29 41.95 5.96
CA GLY A 369 -11.74 41.79 6.19
C GLY A 369 -12.22 40.44 6.73
N SER A 370 -11.45 39.36 6.63
CA SER A 370 -11.76 38.09 7.31
C SER A 370 -10.48 37.40 7.74
N LEU A 371 -10.41 36.94 9.00
CA LEU A 371 -9.30 36.07 9.43
C LEU A 371 -9.28 34.86 8.50
N SER A 372 -8.26 34.79 7.65
CA SER A 372 -8.04 33.65 6.77
C SER A 372 -8.12 32.37 7.61
N LEU A 373 -8.64 31.29 7.02
CA LEU A 373 -8.79 29.99 7.70
C LEU A 373 -7.46 29.56 8.37
N GLU A 374 -6.34 29.88 7.71
CA GLU A 374 -4.99 29.62 8.20
C GLU A 374 -4.64 30.44 9.45
N GLN A 375 -5.00 31.73 9.49
CA GLN A 375 -4.76 32.55 10.67
C GLN A 375 -5.56 32.05 11.89
N ARG A 376 -6.80 31.59 11.69
CA ARG A 376 -7.59 30.96 12.76
C ARG A 376 -6.93 29.69 13.30
N LYS A 377 -6.46 28.80 12.41
CA LYS A 377 -5.72 27.60 12.79
C LYS A 377 -4.47 27.93 13.60
N LYS A 378 -3.69 28.92 13.16
CA LYS A 378 -2.48 29.39 13.84
C LYS A 378 -2.76 29.95 15.24
N ASN A 379 -3.85 30.69 15.41
CA ASN A 379 -4.24 31.23 16.72
C ASN A 379 -4.60 30.08 17.69
N ILE A 380 -5.38 29.10 17.23
CA ILE A 380 -5.75 27.93 18.04
C ILE A 380 -4.51 27.10 18.38
N SER A 381 -3.65 26.78 17.40
CA SER A 381 -2.43 25.99 17.64
C SER A 381 -1.51 26.66 18.66
N THR A 382 -1.37 27.99 18.60
CA THR A 382 -0.55 28.76 19.54
C THR A 382 -1.14 28.72 20.95
N ALA A 383 -2.46 28.84 21.08
CA ALA A 383 -3.14 28.71 22.37
C ALA A 383 -2.92 27.31 22.98
N VAL A 384 -3.15 26.25 22.20
CA VAL A 384 -2.96 24.86 22.64
C VAL A 384 -1.49 24.59 23.03
N ALA A 385 -0.53 25.09 22.26
CA ALA A 385 0.89 24.97 22.60
C ALA A 385 1.24 25.64 23.95
N GLY A 386 0.60 26.77 24.28
CA GLY A 386 0.73 27.43 25.58
C GLY A 386 0.16 26.58 26.73
N ILE A 387 -0.98 25.93 26.49
CA ILE A 387 -1.61 25.00 27.45
C ILE A 387 -0.69 23.80 27.71
N LEU A 388 -0.16 23.18 26.66
CA LEU A 388 0.74 22.04 26.77
C LEU A 388 2.01 22.35 27.56
N LYS A 389 2.60 23.54 27.37
CA LYS A 389 3.74 24.01 28.19
C LYS A 389 3.42 24.13 29.67
N THR A 390 2.15 24.40 30.01
CA THR A 390 1.70 24.50 31.41
C THR A 390 1.48 23.12 32.03
N ILE A 391 0.96 22.16 31.26
CA ILE A 391 0.72 20.77 31.70
C ILE A 391 2.03 19.99 31.84
N LEU A 392 2.98 20.23 30.92
CA LEU A 392 4.28 19.57 30.84
C LEU A 392 5.41 20.58 31.07
N PRO A 393 5.58 21.11 32.30
CA PRO A 393 6.77 21.85 32.66
C PRO A 393 8.00 20.92 32.63
N SER A 394 9.19 21.51 32.57
CA SER A 394 10.46 20.78 32.46
C SER A 394 10.60 19.65 33.49
N ASP A 395 10.21 19.88 34.75
CA ASP A 395 10.31 18.88 35.82
C ASP A 395 9.40 17.67 35.59
N HIS A 396 8.18 17.89 35.09
CA HIS A 396 7.25 16.81 34.75
C HIS A 396 7.73 16.01 33.55
N VAL A 397 8.34 16.68 32.55
CA VAL A 397 8.94 16.01 31.38
C VAL A 397 10.10 15.11 31.81
N ILE A 398 10.96 15.59 32.71
CA ILE A 398 12.07 14.82 33.28
C ILE A 398 11.54 13.64 34.11
N LEU A 399 10.53 13.86 34.95
CA LEU A 399 9.90 12.81 35.75
C LEU A 399 9.29 11.71 34.87
N LEU A 400 8.53 12.10 33.85
CA LEU A 400 7.90 11.17 32.91
C LEU A 400 8.97 10.35 32.19
N CYS A 401 10.02 10.98 31.67
CA CYS A 401 11.14 10.28 31.04
C CYS A 401 11.77 9.24 31.99
N ASN A 402 12.07 9.64 33.24
CA ASN A 402 12.61 8.73 34.25
C ASN A 402 11.70 7.55 34.52
N ILE A 403 10.38 7.77 34.63
CA ILE A 403 9.43 6.69 34.91
C ILE A 403 9.26 5.76 33.71
N LEU A 404 9.21 6.27 32.48
CA LEU A 404 9.16 5.44 31.28
C LEU A 404 10.35 4.47 31.26
N ILE A 405 11.56 4.97 31.46
CA ILE A 405 12.78 4.14 31.42
C ILE A 405 12.90 3.24 32.66
N ARG A 406 12.75 3.78 33.87
CA ARG A 406 13.02 3.03 35.11
C ARG A 406 11.86 2.16 35.59
N ARG A 407 10.71 2.17 34.91
CA ARG A 407 9.55 1.34 35.27
C ARG A 407 8.97 0.58 34.09
N TYR A 408 8.69 1.26 32.97
CA TYR A 408 7.94 0.66 31.86
C TYR A 408 8.81 0.00 30.80
N PHE A 409 10.08 0.38 30.69
CA PHE A 409 11.05 -0.32 29.86
C PHE A 409 11.62 -1.56 30.55
N ILE A 410 11.48 -1.70 31.86
CA ILE A 410 12.01 -2.85 32.60
C ILE A 410 11.15 -4.08 32.31
N PHE A 411 11.76 -5.19 31.90
CA PHE A 411 11.05 -6.45 31.73
C PHE A 411 10.45 -6.94 33.05
N SER A 412 9.17 -7.29 33.01
CA SER A 412 8.47 -7.95 34.10
C SER A 412 8.79 -9.45 34.13
N ALA A 413 8.44 -10.12 35.25
CA ALA A 413 8.56 -11.58 35.33
C ALA A 413 7.75 -12.28 34.23
N LYS A 414 6.57 -11.74 33.90
CA LYS A 414 5.72 -12.23 32.81
C LYS A 414 6.43 -12.12 31.45
N ASP A 415 7.11 -11.01 31.18
CA ASP A 415 7.86 -10.84 29.92
C ASP A 415 9.02 -11.85 29.82
N MET A 416 9.69 -12.13 30.95
CA MET A 416 10.76 -13.13 31.00
C MET A 416 10.25 -14.56 30.79
N ASP A 417 9.06 -14.87 31.32
CA ASP A 417 8.40 -16.16 31.08
C ASP A 417 7.96 -16.29 29.62
N GLU A 418 7.38 -15.23 29.03
CA GLU A 418 7.01 -15.18 27.60
C GLU A 418 8.24 -15.39 26.71
N TRP A 419 9.37 -14.73 27.01
CA TRP A 419 10.63 -14.94 26.30
C TRP A 419 11.13 -16.39 26.45
N TYR A 420 11.15 -16.93 27.67
CA TYR A 420 11.61 -18.30 27.90
C TYR A 420 10.77 -19.35 27.14
N GLN A 421 9.45 -19.13 27.05
CA GLN A 421 8.53 -20.05 26.35
C GLN A 421 8.67 -19.99 24.83
N ASN A 422 8.75 -18.78 24.26
CA ASN A 422 8.88 -18.60 22.82
C ASN A 422 9.75 -17.34 22.52
N PRO A 423 11.09 -17.50 22.39
CA PRO A 423 11.99 -16.39 22.12
C PRO A 423 11.74 -15.73 20.76
N GLU A 424 11.28 -16.51 19.79
CA GLU A 424 10.98 -16.03 18.44
C GLU A 424 9.78 -15.09 18.43
N GLN A 425 8.64 -15.53 18.98
CA GLN A 425 7.45 -14.68 19.13
C GLN A 425 7.75 -13.45 19.99
N PHE A 426 8.51 -13.64 21.08
CA PHE A 426 8.89 -12.54 21.95
C PHE A 426 9.66 -11.44 21.21
N HIS A 427 10.59 -11.80 20.31
CA HIS A 427 11.32 -10.81 19.52
C HIS A 427 10.39 -9.92 18.69
N HIS A 428 9.39 -10.52 18.03
CA HIS A 428 8.42 -9.79 17.21
C HIS A 428 7.41 -9.01 18.04
N ASP A 429 7.00 -9.51 19.21
CA ASP A 429 6.17 -8.79 20.18
C ASP A 429 6.83 -7.50 20.69
N GLN A 430 8.17 -7.42 20.66
CA GLN A 430 8.92 -6.21 20.99
C GLN A 430 9.06 -5.23 19.82
N ASP A 431 8.61 -5.57 18.61
CA ASP A 431 8.67 -4.65 17.47
C ASP A 431 7.68 -3.48 17.63
N MET A 432 8.09 -2.29 17.19
CA MET A 432 7.29 -1.07 17.33
C MET A 432 6.03 -1.08 16.45
N VAL A 433 5.84 -2.06 15.56
CA VAL A 433 4.66 -2.17 14.70
C VAL A 433 3.38 -2.41 15.52
N GLN A 434 3.47 -3.15 16.63
CA GLN A 434 2.32 -3.47 17.51
C GLN A 434 2.35 -2.68 18.84
N TRP A 435 2.88 -1.46 18.82
CA TRP A 435 3.09 -0.65 20.04
C TRP A 435 1.82 -0.32 20.84
N THR A 436 0.62 -0.52 20.29
CA THR A 436 -0.65 -0.29 21.00
C THR A 436 -1.17 -1.49 21.78
N ASP A 437 -0.49 -2.64 21.71
CA ASP A 437 -0.99 -3.89 22.29
C ASP A 437 -0.20 -4.35 23.52
N LYS A 438 1.09 -4.00 23.59
CA LYS A 438 1.99 -4.33 24.72
C LYS A 438 2.45 -3.05 25.43
N LEU A 439 2.63 -3.13 26.74
CA LEU A 439 2.91 -1.96 27.58
C LEU A 439 4.29 -1.36 27.34
N ARG A 440 5.34 -2.19 27.25
CA ARG A 440 6.71 -1.74 27.01
C ARG A 440 6.87 -1.05 25.64
N PRO A 441 6.46 -1.67 24.51
CA PRO A 441 6.45 -0.99 23.22
C PRO A 441 5.65 0.32 23.21
N CYS A 442 4.53 0.38 23.93
CA CYS A 442 3.75 1.61 24.06
C CYS A 442 4.53 2.73 24.78
N ALA A 443 5.24 2.37 25.85
CA ALA A 443 6.08 3.29 26.60
C ALA A 443 7.28 3.77 25.77
N GLU A 444 7.91 2.88 25.00
CA GLU A 444 9.00 3.21 24.08
C GLU A 444 8.52 4.19 22.99
N ALA A 445 7.34 3.95 22.41
CA ALA A 445 6.73 4.84 21.42
C ALA A 445 6.37 6.23 21.99
N LEU A 446 5.88 6.30 23.24
CA LEU A 446 5.65 7.57 23.93
C LEU A 446 6.97 8.28 24.25
N TYR A 447 8.00 7.54 24.66
CA TYR A 447 9.32 8.08 24.96
C TYR A 447 9.95 8.77 23.74
N ILE A 448 9.89 8.15 22.56
CA ILE A 448 10.42 8.73 21.31
C ILE A 448 9.77 10.09 21.04
N VAL A 449 8.43 10.16 21.06
CA VAL A 449 7.68 11.40 20.82
C VAL A 449 7.95 12.45 21.91
N LEU A 450 8.12 12.03 23.17
CA LEU A 450 8.49 12.93 24.25
C LEU A 450 9.89 13.50 24.03
N PHE A 451 10.85 12.67 23.61
CA PHE A 451 12.22 13.08 23.37
C PHE A 451 12.34 14.04 22.19
N GLU A 452 11.67 13.76 21.06
CA GLU A 452 11.63 14.65 19.90
C GLU A 452 11.17 16.08 20.25
N ASN A 453 10.17 16.20 21.14
CA ASN A 453 9.63 17.49 21.55
C ASN A 453 10.49 18.23 22.59
N TYR A 454 11.30 17.53 23.40
CA TYR A 454 12.02 18.10 24.55
C TYR A 454 13.51 17.71 24.62
N LYS A 455 14.13 17.40 23.48
CA LYS A 455 15.50 16.87 23.36
C LYS A 455 16.58 17.63 24.14
N GLN A 456 16.51 18.96 24.20
CA GLN A 456 17.49 19.80 24.91
C GLN A 456 17.54 19.51 26.42
N ILE A 457 16.37 19.22 27.01
CA ILE A 457 16.23 18.95 28.44
C ILE A 457 16.50 17.46 28.72
N LEU A 458 16.08 16.59 27.80
CA LEU A 458 16.13 15.14 28.02
C LEU A 458 17.47 14.49 27.69
N SER A 459 18.28 15.05 26.79
CA SER A 459 19.59 14.45 26.43
C SER A 459 20.51 14.27 27.64
N PRO A 460 20.72 15.27 28.52
CA PRO A 460 21.56 15.09 29.72
C PRO A 460 20.98 14.08 30.71
N VAL A 461 19.65 13.97 30.80
CA VAL A 461 18.96 13.04 31.70
C VAL A 461 19.12 11.60 31.24
N VAL A 462 18.99 11.34 29.94
CA VAL A 462 19.18 9.98 29.41
C VAL A 462 20.64 9.54 29.58
N ILE A 463 21.59 10.45 29.38
CA ILE A 463 23.01 10.18 29.64
C ILE A 463 23.29 9.88 31.12
N SER A 464 22.67 10.59 32.06
CA SER A 464 22.86 10.30 33.48
C SER A 464 22.30 8.93 33.85
N ILE A 465 21.10 8.59 33.38
CA ILE A 465 20.49 7.26 33.57
C ILE A 465 21.38 6.16 32.99
N LEU A 466 21.96 6.38 31.80
CA LEU A 466 22.86 5.44 31.14
C LEU A 466 24.12 5.19 31.99
N ARG A 467 24.78 6.24 32.49
CA ARG A 467 25.97 6.13 33.34
C ARG A 467 25.66 5.46 34.69
N ASP A 468 24.52 5.79 35.29
CA ASP A 468 24.07 5.15 36.54
C ASP A 468 23.85 3.65 36.34
N ALA A 469 23.18 3.25 35.25
CA ALA A 469 22.90 1.86 34.95
C ALA A 469 24.19 1.07 34.64
N MET A 470 25.13 1.69 33.91
CA MET A 470 26.43 1.09 33.61
C MET A 470 27.30 0.88 34.86
N SER A 471 27.26 1.80 35.82
CA SER A 471 28.01 1.68 37.07
C SER A 471 27.40 0.71 38.08
N SER A 472 26.08 0.50 38.02
CA SER A 472 25.34 -0.33 38.97
C SER A 472 25.37 -1.83 38.67
N SER A 473 25.55 -2.24 37.40
CA SER A 473 25.61 -3.65 36.97
C SER A 473 27.05 -4.05 36.68
N PRO A 474 27.61 -5.05 37.39
CA PRO A 474 28.97 -5.51 37.16
C PRO A 474 29.11 -6.19 35.79
N PRO A 475 30.27 -6.11 35.14
CA PRO A 475 30.47 -6.69 33.80
C PRO A 475 30.38 -8.23 33.73
N LEU A 476 30.54 -8.91 34.87
CA LEU A 476 30.56 -10.38 35.00
C LEU A 476 29.34 -10.92 35.74
N GLU A 477 28.16 -10.34 35.48
CA GLU A 477 26.92 -10.75 36.14
C GLU A 477 26.43 -12.12 35.64
N THR A 478 26.02 -12.98 36.57
CA THR A 478 25.51 -14.33 36.27
C THR A 478 24.02 -14.48 36.55
N GLU A 479 23.44 -13.64 37.40
CA GLU A 479 22.02 -13.68 37.76
C GLU A 479 21.25 -12.53 37.12
N ILE A 480 19.94 -12.72 36.89
CA ILE A 480 19.08 -11.65 36.38
C ILE A 480 18.76 -10.71 37.55
N SER A 481 19.55 -9.65 37.70
CA SER A 481 19.35 -8.64 38.74
C SER A 481 18.49 -7.47 38.25
N SER A 482 17.98 -6.69 39.20
CA SER A 482 17.31 -5.42 38.89
C SER A 482 18.24 -4.42 38.19
N ALA A 483 19.55 -4.45 38.47
CA ALA A 483 20.54 -3.60 37.82
C ALA A 483 20.73 -3.97 36.35
N MET A 484 20.77 -5.27 36.03
CA MET A 484 20.83 -5.77 34.66
C MET A 484 19.62 -5.37 33.83
N LEU A 485 18.41 -5.49 34.38
CA LEU A 485 17.17 -5.08 33.69
C LEU A 485 17.08 -3.56 33.51
N LEU A 486 17.56 -2.78 34.48
CA LEU A 486 17.67 -1.33 34.34
C LEU A 486 18.68 -0.93 33.25
N LYS A 487 19.76 -1.70 33.12
CA LYS A 487 20.76 -1.49 32.06
C LYS A 487 20.21 -1.78 30.67
N ASP A 488 19.44 -2.87 30.49
CA ASP A 488 18.67 -3.11 29.26
C ASP A 488 17.73 -1.93 28.92
N ALA A 489 17.00 -1.44 29.91
CA ALA A 489 16.09 -0.30 29.73
C ALA A 489 16.83 0.98 29.33
N ALA A 490 17.93 1.31 30.00
CA ALA A 490 18.75 2.48 29.69
C ALA A 490 19.38 2.37 28.28
N TYR A 491 19.82 1.19 27.89
CA TYR A 491 20.32 0.89 26.55
C TYR A 491 19.22 1.02 25.49
N SER A 492 17.99 0.58 25.78
CA SER A 492 16.83 0.77 24.91
C SER A 492 16.58 2.25 24.67
N ALA A 493 16.57 3.05 25.74
CA ALA A 493 16.38 4.49 25.66
C ALA A 493 17.48 5.16 24.80
N ALA A 494 18.75 4.85 25.06
CA ALA A 494 19.87 5.39 24.30
C ALA A 494 19.86 4.96 22.82
N GLY A 495 19.42 3.74 22.52
CA GLY A 495 19.30 3.24 21.14
C GLY A 495 18.23 3.97 20.34
N HIS A 496 17.06 4.25 20.93
CA HIS A 496 15.93 4.89 20.23
C HIS A 496 16.17 6.36 19.84
N VAL A 497 17.10 7.05 20.49
CA VAL A 497 17.37 8.49 20.29
C VAL A 497 18.84 8.78 19.94
N TYR A 498 19.47 7.85 19.21
CA TYR A 498 20.88 7.87 18.87
C TYR A 498 21.33 9.18 18.20
N TYR A 499 20.54 9.72 17.26
CA TYR A 499 20.91 10.88 16.45
C TYR A 499 21.23 12.14 17.29
N GLU A 500 20.53 12.36 18.39
CA GLU A 500 20.80 13.50 19.28
C GLU A 500 21.84 13.14 20.35
N LEU A 501 21.86 11.88 20.79
CA LEU A 501 22.80 11.40 21.81
C LEU A 501 24.24 11.26 21.32
N SER A 502 24.47 11.04 20.03
CA SER A 502 25.82 10.94 19.45
C SER A 502 26.65 12.21 19.70
N SER A 503 26.00 13.36 19.87
CA SER A 503 26.66 14.61 20.26
C SER A 503 27.16 14.64 21.71
N TYR A 504 26.62 13.79 22.59
CA TYR A 504 26.94 13.72 24.02
C TYR A 504 27.70 12.45 24.43
N LEU A 505 27.74 11.44 23.57
CA LEU A 505 28.33 10.12 23.83
C LEU A 505 29.15 9.67 22.63
N ASP A 506 30.46 9.49 22.81
CA ASP A 506 31.28 8.86 21.78
C ASP A 506 31.02 7.35 21.75
N PHE A 507 30.61 6.86 20.57
CA PHE A 507 30.27 5.45 20.38
C PHE A 507 31.48 4.53 20.54
N SER A 508 32.68 4.95 20.13
CA SER A 508 33.87 4.10 20.19
C SER A 508 34.29 3.85 21.63
N ASP A 509 34.27 4.89 22.46
CA ASP A 509 34.52 4.78 23.90
C ASP A 509 33.45 3.91 24.59
N TRP A 510 32.18 4.08 24.22
CA TRP A 510 31.10 3.29 24.80
C TRP A 510 31.19 1.81 24.43
N PHE A 511 31.52 1.51 23.16
CA PHE A 511 31.72 0.15 22.68
C PHE A 511 32.90 -0.54 23.37
N GLN A 512 34.07 0.10 23.39
CA GLN A 512 35.27 -0.47 24.02
C GLN A 512 35.14 -0.58 25.54
N GLY A 513 34.44 0.36 26.18
CA GLY A 513 34.33 0.43 27.64
C GLY A 513 33.30 -0.54 28.25
N SER A 514 32.09 -0.63 27.68
CA SER A 514 30.99 -1.42 28.29
C SER A 514 30.56 -2.59 27.40
N LEU A 515 30.18 -2.29 26.15
CA LEU A 515 29.50 -3.24 25.29
C LEU A 515 30.40 -4.44 24.96
N ALA A 516 31.67 -4.21 24.63
CA ALA A 516 32.62 -5.27 24.33
C ALA A 516 32.91 -6.19 25.55
N ILE A 517 32.94 -5.61 26.76
CA ILE A 517 33.16 -6.38 27.99
C ILE A 517 31.94 -7.28 28.26
N GLU A 518 30.73 -6.76 28.11
CA GLU A 518 29.50 -7.54 28.30
C GLU A 518 29.33 -8.65 27.25
N LEU A 519 29.73 -8.38 26.00
CA LEU A 519 29.79 -9.40 24.95
C LEU A 519 30.80 -10.51 25.26
N SER A 520 31.84 -10.25 26.06
CA SER A 520 32.81 -11.28 26.43
C SER A 520 32.24 -12.33 27.40
N ASN A 521 31.19 -11.99 28.14
CA ASN A 521 30.53 -12.88 29.10
C ASN A 521 29.55 -13.84 28.39
N ASN A 522 29.86 -15.14 28.40
CA ASN A 522 29.07 -16.19 27.74
C ASN A 522 27.99 -16.82 28.64
N HIS A 523 27.69 -16.23 29.80
CA HIS A 523 26.67 -16.79 30.68
C HIS A 523 25.27 -16.73 30.03
N PRO A 524 24.42 -17.78 30.12
CA PRO A 524 23.12 -17.82 29.42
C PRO A 524 22.18 -16.63 29.73
N ASN A 525 22.23 -16.10 30.95
CA ASN A 525 21.43 -14.94 31.33
C ASN A 525 21.84 -13.66 30.58
N MET A 526 23.07 -13.58 30.07
CA MET A 526 23.53 -12.43 29.30
C MET A 526 22.78 -12.23 27.99
N ARG A 527 21.94 -13.19 27.55
CA ARG A 527 21.04 -13.04 26.40
C ARG A 527 20.22 -11.75 26.41
N ILE A 528 19.84 -11.24 27.59
CA ILE A 528 19.11 -9.97 27.73
C ILE A 528 19.96 -8.81 27.20
N LEU A 529 21.19 -8.69 27.71
CA LEU A 529 22.13 -7.66 27.29
C LEU A 529 22.66 -7.91 25.88
N HIS A 530 22.95 -9.15 25.49
CA HIS A 530 23.39 -9.51 24.14
C HIS A 530 22.38 -9.11 23.08
N ARG A 531 21.08 -9.42 23.30
CA ARG A 531 20.00 -8.95 22.40
C ARG A 531 19.97 -7.43 22.32
N LYS A 532 20.14 -6.74 23.45
CA LYS A 532 20.09 -5.28 23.49
C LYS A 532 21.32 -4.61 22.87
N ILE A 533 22.50 -5.20 23.04
CA ILE A 533 23.73 -4.78 22.39
C ILE A 533 23.58 -4.95 20.88
N ALA A 534 23.07 -6.10 20.41
CA ALA A 534 22.75 -6.29 18.99
C ALA A 534 21.88 -5.14 18.47
N PHE A 535 20.79 -4.82 19.18
CA PHE A 535 19.91 -3.70 18.84
C PHE A 535 20.65 -2.35 18.76
N ILE A 536 21.48 -2.00 19.76
CA ILE A 536 22.26 -0.75 19.74
C ILE A 536 23.16 -0.67 18.51
N LEU A 537 23.89 -1.74 18.21
CA LEU A 537 24.83 -1.79 17.09
C LEU A 537 24.15 -1.57 15.74
N GLY A 538 22.87 -1.95 15.62
CA GLY A 538 22.06 -1.68 14.44
C GLY A 538 21.53 -0.25 14.37
N GLN A 539 21.05 0.30 15.50
CA GLN A 539 20.49 1.66 15.55
C GLN A 539 21.57 2.74 15.36
N TRP A 540 22.78 2.50 15.88
CA TRP A 540 23.89 3.44 15.82
C TRP A 540 24.78 3.25 14.59
N ALA A 541 24.34 2.50 13.57
CA ALA A 541 25.14 2.14 12.40
C ALA A 541 25.83 3.34 11.74
N SER A 542 25.14 4.48 11.63
CA SER A 542 25.68 5.71 11.02
C SER A 542 26.81 6.38 11.82
N GLU A 543 26.92 6.09 13.12
CA GLU A 543 27.93 6.67 14.02
C GLU A 543 29.18 5.78 14.18
N ILE A 544 29.20 4.60 13.54
CA ILE A 544 30.29 3.64 13.63
C ILE A 544 31.43 4.04 12.68
N LYS A 545 32.52 4.52 13.28
CA LYS A 545 33.74 4.97 12.58
C LYS A 545 34.63 3.77 12.17
N ASP A 546 35.53 4.02 11.22
CA ASP A 546 36.38 2.99 10.58
C ASP A 546 37.13 2.09 11.59
N ASP A 547 37.73 2.66 12.64
CA ASP A 547 38.56 1.91 13.61
C ASP A 547 37.77 0.87 14.45
N THR A 548 36.46 1.08 14.64
CA THR A 548 35.59 0.21 15.44
C THR A 548 34.70 -0.70 14.59
N ARG A 549 34.52 -0.37 13.30
CA ARG A 549 33.64 -1.07 12.37
C ARG A 549 33.92 -2.57 12.28
N LYS A 550 35.16 -2.98 12.04
CA LYS A 550 35.53 -4.42 11.97
C LYS A 550 35.21 -5.17 13.28
N GLN A 551 35.38 -4.51 14.43
CA GLN A 551 35.06 -5.11 15.73
C GLN A 551 33.54 -5.28 15.90
N VAL A 552 32.75 -4.32 15.43
CA VAL A 552 31.29 -4.40 15.43
C VAL A 552 30.81 -5.53 14.51
N TYR A 553 31.42 -5.71 13.34
CA TYR A 553 31.10 -6.80 12.42
C TYR A 553 31.33 -8.17 13.10
N HIS A 554 32.48 -8.35 13.75
CA HIS A 554 32.75 -9.56 14.53
C HIS A 554 31.75 -9.76 15.67
N ALA A 555 31.38 -8.69 16.38
CA ALA A 555 30.42 -8.75 17.47
C ALA A 555 29.04 -9.21 16.98
N LEU A 556 28.52 -8.62 15.91
CA LEU A 556 27.22 -8.98 15.36
C LEU A 556 27.19 -10.38 14.78
N ILE A 557 28.24 -10.82 14.07
CA ILE A 557 28.31 -12.20 13.55
C ILE A 557 28.41 -13.21 14.70
N ARG A 558 29.12 -12.88 15.78
CA ARG A 558 29.12 -13.72 16.99
C ARG A 558 27.72 -13.82 17.62
N LEU A 559 26.99 -12.71 17.71
CA LEU A 559 25.62 -12.70 18.24
C LEU A 559 24.62 -13.45 17.33
N LEU A 560 24.86 -13.46 16.02
CA LEU A 560 24.10 -14.27 15.08
C LEU A 560 24.30 -15.78 15.30
N GLN A 561 25.37 -16.17 15.99
CA GLN A 561 25.71 -17.55 16.37
C GLN A 561 25.35 -17.89 17.82
N ASP A 562 24.59 -17.05 18.52
CA ASP A 562 24.20 -17.27 19.92
C ASP A 562 23.35 -18.54 20.12
N ASN A 563 22.97 -18.89 21.34
CA ASN A 563 22.02 -19.98 21.58
C ASN A 563 20.56 -19.49 21.58
N ASP A 564 20.31 -18.23 21.91
CA ASP A 564 18.95 -17.68 22.00
C ASP A 564 18.48 -17.08 20.66
N ILE A 565 17.34 -17.56 20.15
CA ILE A 565 16.79 -17.13 18.84
C ILE A 565 16.50 -15.62 18.82
N ALA A 566 16.05 -15.03 19.94
CA ALA A 566 15.77 -13.59 19.99
C ALA A 566 17.05 -12.75 19.85
N VAL A 567 18.18 -13.25 20.35
CA VAL A 567 19.50 -12.62 20.16
C VAL A 567 19.93 -12.72 18.70
N LYS A 568 19.80 -13.91 18.09
CA LYS A 568 20.13 -14.12 16.67
C LYS A 568 19.32 -13.22 15.75
N LEU A 569 18.00 -13.13 15.98
CA LEU A 569 17.12 -12.27 15.21
C LEU A 569 17.45 -10.79 15.42
N ALA A 570 17.74 -10.34 16.64
CA ALA A 570 18.20 -8.96 16.85
C ALA A 570 19.51 -8.67 16.10
N ALA A 571 20.47 -9.60 16.11
CA ALA A 571 21.73 -9.47 15.38
C ALA A 571 21.52 -9.45 13.86
N CYS A 572 20.65 -10.32 13.34
CA CYS A 572 20.28 -10.36 11.93
C CYS A 572 19.68 -9.03 11.45
N ARG A 573 18.77 -8.43 12.22
CA ARG A 573 18.16 -7.13 11.90
C ARG A 573 19.22 -6.01 11.90
N SER A 574 20.09 -6.02 12.91
CA SER A 574 21.14 -5.01 13.03
C SER A 574 22.20 -5.11 11.94
N LEU A 575 22.55 -6.33 11.51
CA LEU A 575 23.41 -6.53 10.34
C LEU A 575 22.77 -5.96 9.08
N CYS A 576 21.45 -6.15 8.91
CA CYS A 576 20.75 -5.58 7.75
C CYS A 576 20.85 -4.06 7.72
N TYR A 577 20.59 -3.38 8.85
CA TYR A 577 20.74 -1.92 8.96
C TYR A 577 22.16 -1.44 8.68
N LEU A 578 23.14 -2.18 9.18
CA LEU A 578 24.55 -1.83 9.03
C LEU A 578 25.05 -2.03 7.59
N VAL A 579 24.55 -3.04 6.87
CA VAL A 579 24.91 -3.27 5.46
C VAL A 579 24.24 -2.24 4.56
N GLN A 580 23.01 -1.83 4.87
CA GLN A 580 22.27 -0.79 4.15
C GLN A 580 22.75 0.64 4.44
N ASP A 581 23.63 0.82 5.44
CA ASP A 581 24.16 2.14 5.80
C ASP A 581 25.10 2.69 4.71
N THR A 582 25.07 4.00 4.50
CA THR A 582 25.90 4.67 3.49
C THR A 582 27.40 4.54 3.75
N ASN A 583 27.81 4.29 5.00
CA ASN A 583 29.21 4.12 5.40
C ASN A 583 29.65 2.65 5.44
N PHE A 584 28.89 1.73 4.84
CA PHE A 584 29.23 0.32 4.80
C PHE A 584 30.56 0.07 4.04
N SER A 585 31.49 -0.67 4.67
CA SER A 585 32.79 -1.03 4.08
C SER A 585 32.77 -2.47 3.59
N GLU A 586 32.46 -2.67 2.31
CA GLU A 586 32.41 -4.00 1.70
C GLU A 586 33.71 -4.79 1.87
N ASN A 587 34.86 -4.12 1.73
CA ASN A 587 36.18 -4.77 1.77
C ASN A 587 36.50 -5.34 3.15
N GLU A 588 36.14 -4.65 4.23
CA GLU A 588 36.34 -5.13 5.60
C GLU A 588 35.37 -6.25 5.96
N PHE A 589 34.15 -6.22 5.42
CA PHE A 589 33.13 -7.24 5.67
C PHE A 589 33.38 -8.53 4.87
N PHE A 590 34.05 -8.46 3.72
CA PHE A 590 34.23 -9.59 2.82
C PHE A 590 34.92 -10.81 3.47
N GLU A 591 35.90 -10.58 4.35
CA GLU A 591 36.58 -11.66 5.11
C GLU A 591 35.62 -12.44 6.03
N LEU A 592 34.53 -11.80 6.44
CA LEU A 592 33.55 -12.30 7.42
C LEU A 592 32.29 -12.87 6.77
N LEU A 593 32.13 -12.61 5.47
CA LEU A 593 30.98 -13.00 4.69
C LEU A 593 30.67 -14.51 4.75
N PRO A 594 31.64 -15.45 4.66
CA PRO A 594 31.34 -16.89 4.80
C PRO A 594 30.73 -17.25 6.15
N ALA A 595 31.22 -16.65 7.23
CA ALA A 595 30.71 -16.89 8.58
C ALA A 595 29.28 -16.33 8.72
N CYS A 596 29.03 -15.15 8.14
CA CYS A 596 27.70 -14.54 8.09
C CYS A 596 26.71 -15.43 7.32
N TRP A 597 27.07 -15.88 6.11
CA TRP A 597 26.23 -16.76 5.28
C TRP A 597 25.80 -18.03 6.01
N ASN A 598 26.78 -18.77 6.54
CA ASN A 598 26.50 -20.02 7.24
C ASN A 598 25.60 -19.80 8.46
N SER A 599 25.75 -18.67 9.14
CA SER A 599 24.91 -18.32 10.29
C SER A 599 23.49 -17.95 9.87
N CYS A 600 23.31 -17.23 8.75
CA CYS A 600 22.00 -16.92 8.18
C CYS A 600 21.27 -18.18 7.72
N PHE A 601 21.95 -19.09 7.00
CA PHE A 601 21.33 -20.33 6.54
C PHE A 601 20.91 -21.22 7.70
N LYS A 602 21.76 -21.34 8.74
CA LYS A 602 21.39 -22.07 9.95
C LYS A 602 20.21 -21.42 10.66
N LEU A 603 20.18 -20.10 10.79
CA LEU A 603 19.06 -19.40 11.41
C LEU A 603 17.75 -19.63 10.64
N MET A 604 17.80 -19.63 9.31
CA MET A 604 16.65 -19.92 8.44
C MET A 604 16.04 -21.29 8.71
N GLU A 605 16.86 -22.30 9.04
CA GLU A 605 16.40 -23.65 9.38
C GLU A 605 15.81 -23.75 10.80
N GLU A 606 16.20 -22.86 11.71
CA GLU A 606 15.75 -22.86 13.11
C GLU A 606 14.41 -22.12 13.29
N VAL A 607 14.19 -21.02 12.54
CA VAL A 607 13.00 -20.16 12.69
C VAL A 607 11.75 -20.77 12.07
N GLN A 608 10.59 -20.53 12.69
CA GLN A 608 9.31 -21.05 12.21
C GLN A 608 8.34 -19.94 11.79
N GLU A 609 8.41 -18.77 12.42
CA GLU A 609 7.52 -17.65 12.14
C GLU A 609 7.86 -17.01 10.78
N PHE A 610 6.82 -16.61 10.05
CA PHE A 610 6.96 -15.97 8.74
C PHE A 610 7.85 -14.71 8.81
N ASP A 611 7.59 -13.83 9.79
CA ASP A 611 8.34 -12.58 9.93
C ASP A 611 9.84 -12.82 10.20
N SER A 612 10.18 -13.90 10.92
CA SER A 612 11.58 -14.30 11.14
C SER A 612 12.26 -14.74 9.85
N LYS A 613 11.60 -15.59 9.06
CA LYS A 613 12.11 -16.08 7.77
C LYS A 613 12.35 -14.91 6.81
N VAL A 614 11.40 -13.97 6.74
CA VAL A 614 11.52 -12.72 5.95
C VAL A 614 12.72 -11.90 6.41
N GLN A 615 12.92 -11.74 7.72
CA GLN A 615 14.04 -10.97 8.27
C GLN A 615 15.41 -11.55 7.85
N VAL A 616 15.54 -12.88 7.87
CA VAL A 616 16.77 -13.58 7.44
C VAL A 616 16.97 -13.44 5.93
N LEU A 617 15.92 -13.67 5.14
CA LEU A 617 15.97 -13.53 3.67
C LEU A 617 16.31 -12.10 3.24
N ASN A 618 15.82 -11.08 3.95
CA ASN A 618 16.16 -9.69 3.68
C ASN A 618 17.64 -9.41 3.89
N LEU A 619 18.24 -9.89 4.98
CA LEU A 619 19.68 -9.78 5.20
C LEU A 619 20.45 -10.49 4.07
N ILE A 620 20.02 -11.68 3.67
CA ILE A 620 20.63 -12.43 2.58
C ILE A 620 20.55 -11.64 1.27
N SER A 621 19.37 -11.11 0.94
CA SER A 621 19.12 -10.35 -0.27
C SER A 621 19.97 -9.07 -0.34
N VAL A 622 20.07 -8.33 0.77
CA VAL A 622 20.90 -7.13 0.88
C VAL A 622 22.39 -7.46 0.73
N LEU A 623 22.86 -8.53 1.39
CA LEU A 623 24.25 -8.97 1.25
C LEU A 623 24.60 -9.37 -0.19
N ILE A 624 23.66 -10.00 -0.91
CA ILE A 624 23.84 -10.35 -2.32
C ILE A 624 24.04 -9.09 -3.19
N ASP A 625 23.23 -8.06 -2.95
CA ASP A 625 23.27 -6.80 -3.71
C ASP A 625 24.62 -6.08 -3.49
N HIS A 626 25.06 -5.93 -2.24
CA HIS A 626 26.32 -5.25 -1.92
C HIS A 626 27.59 -6.03 -2.28
N VAL A 627 27.55 -7.37 -2.38
CA VAL A 627 28.72 -8.14 -2.80
C VAL A 627 28.97 -8.00 -4.31
N GLY A 628 27.92 -7.74 -5.09
CA GLY A 628 27.97 -7.57 -6.54
C GLY A 628 28.73 -8.69 -7.25
N ASP A 629 29.62 -8.32 -8.17
CA ASP A 629 30.39 -9.24 -9.02
C ASP A 629 31.26 -10.25 -8.25
N ARG A 630 31.57 -9.99 -6.96
CA ARG A 630 32.38 -10.88 -6.11
C ARG A 630 31.60 -12.07 -5.55
N ILE A 631 30.33 -12.23 -5.93
CA ILE A 631 29.46 -13.31 -5.44
C ILE A 631 29.78 -14.69 -6.04
N SER A 632 30.49 -14.73 -7.17
CA SER A 632 30.82 -15.94 -7.94
C SER A 632 31.28 -17.14 -7.09
N PRO A 633 32.20 -16.99 -6.10
CA PRO A 633 32.67 -18.12 -5.29
C PRO A 633 31.57 -18.78 -4.44
N TYR A 634 30.48 -18.07 -4.15
CA TYR A 634 29.38 -18.52 -3.29
C TYR A 634 28.14 -18.95 -4.09
N ALA A 635 28.16 -18.84 -5.42
CA ALA A 635 26.99 -19.05 -6.27
C ALA A 635 26.35 -20.44 -6.10
N HIS A 636 27.16 -21.49 -5.99
CA HIS A 636 26.65 -22.86 -5.78
C HIS A 636 26.00 -23.03 -4.40
N GLN A 637 26.58 -22.43 -3.37
CA GLN A 637 26.04 -22.50 -2.00
C GLN A 637 24.67 -21.78 -1.92
N LEU A 638 24.58 -20.59 -2.50
CA LEU A 638 23.34 -19.82 -2.58
C LEU A 638 22.27 -20.51 -3.44
N SER A 639 22.66 -21.10 -4.56
CA SER A 639 21.73 -21.84 -5.42
C SER A 639 21.09 -23.02 -4.69
N ASN A 640 21.89 -23.78 -3.92
CA ASN A 640 21.37 -24.87 -3.11
C ASN A 640 20.44 -24.37 -1.99
N PHE A 641 20.80 -23.26 -1.34
CA PHE A 641 19.95 -22.62 -0.33
C PHE A 641 18.59 -22.22 -0.91
N PHE A 642 18.56 -21.45 -2.01
CA PHE A 642 17.30 -21.01 -2.61
C PHE A 642 16.44 -22.19 -3.09
N CYS A 643 17.05 -23.23 -3.67
CA CYS A 643 16.32 -24.44 -4.07
C CYS A 643 15.64 -25.11 -2.87
N LYS A 644 16.37 -25.28 -1.76
CA LYS A 644 15.83 -25.89 -0.54
C LYS A 644 14.68 -25.09 0.04
N ILE A 645 14.84 -23.77 0.20
CA ILE A 645 13.79 -22.93 0.79
C ILE A 645 12.57 -22.84 -0.14
N TRP A 646 12.75 -22.86 -1.47
CA TRP A 646 11.63 -22.91 -2.40
C TRP A 646 10.78 -24.17 -2.23
N GLU A 647 11.41 -25.32 -2.05
CA GLU A 647 10.73 -26.59 -1.80
C GLU A 647 10.00 -26.61 -0.44
N GLU A 648 10.64 -26.08 0.60
CA GLU A 648 10.08 -26.02 1.96
C GLU A 648 8.93 -25.00 2.10
N SER A 649 8.91 -23.97 1.25
CA SER A 649 7.89 -22.91 1.26
C SER A 649 6.67 -23.22 0.36
N ALA A 650 6.51 -24.46 -0.08
CA ALA A 650 5.37 -24.86 -0.89
C ALA A 650 4.04 -24.59 -0.17
N GLY A 651 3.21 -23.70 -0.73
CA GLY A 651 1.95 -23.24 -0.14
C GLY A 651 2.08 -21.98 0.75
N GLU A 652 3.30 -21.50 1.02
CA GLU A 652 3.57 -20.22 1.69
C GLU A 652 3.84 -19.12 0.65
N SER A 653 2.81 -18.67 -0.08
CA SER A 653 2.97 -17.74 -1.22
C SER A 653 3.71 -16.45 -0.87
N LEU A 654 3.50 -15.90 0.33
CA LEU A 654 4.19 -14.67 0.78
C LEU A 654 5.70 -14.88 0.95
N LEU A 655 6.13 -16.07 1.38
CA LEU A 655 7.55 -16.38 1.53
C LEU A 655 8.19 -16.61 0.17
N GLN A 656 7.49 -17.29 -0.73
CA GLN A 656 7.90 -17.48 -2.12
C GLN A 656 8.09 -16.14 -2.85
N ILE A 657 7.23 -15.15 -2.61
CA ILE A 657 7.41 -13.78 -3.12
C ILE A 657 8.77 -13.20 -2.67
N GLN A 658 9.09 -13.28 -1.37
CA GLN A 658 10.38 -12.77 -0.87
C GLN A 658 11.58 -13.53 -1.46
N LEU A 659 11.44 -14.83 -1.70
CA LEU A 659 12.46 -15.63 -2.39
C LEU A 659 12.67 -15.18 -3.84
N LEU A 660 11.61 -14.90 -4.58
CA LEU A 660 11.70 -14.41 -5.96
C LEU A 660 12.43 -13.06 -6.02
N VAL A 661 12.17 -12.16 -5.07
CA VAL A 661 12.90 -10.88 -4.94
C VAL A 661 14.38 -11.12 -4.65
N ALA A 662 14.72 -12.01 -3.71
CA ALA A 662 16.11 -12.35 -3.41
C ALA A 662 16.82 -13.03 -4.59
N LEU A 663 16.12 -13.90 -5.33
CA LEU A 663 16.62 -14.54 -6.55
C LEU A 663 16.87 -13.52 -7.65
N ARG A 664 16.02 -12.49 -7.78
CA ARG A 664 16.22 -11.40 -8.73
C ARG A 664 17.52 -10.66 -8.45
N ASN A 665 17.76 -10.31 -7.19
CA ASN A 665 19.01 -9.69 -6.77
C ASN A 665 20.20 -10.62 -7.03
N PHE A 666 20.06 -11.91 -6.75
CA PHE A 666 21.11 -12.91 -7.01
C PHE A 666 21.49 -13.01 -8.49
N VAL A 667 20.50 -13.01 -9.38
CA VAL A 667 20.72 -13.01 -10.83
C VAL A 667 21.38 -11.71 -11.29
N GLY A 668 20.95 -10.57 -10.75
CA GLY A 668 21.56 -9.27 -11.00
C GLY A 668 23.04 -9.23 -10.60
N SER A 669 23.36 -9.65 -9.36
CA SER A 669 24.74 -9.66 -8.85
C SER A 669 25.67 -10.65 -9.56
N LEU A 670 25.13 -11.73 -10.14
CA LEU A 670 25.92 -12.64 -10.98
C LEU A 670 26.26 -12.05 -12.36
N GLY A 671 25.44 -11.11 -12.86
CA GLY A 671 25.62 -10.48 -14.16
C GLY A 671 25.84 -11.49 -15.28
N TYR A 672 26.96 -11.35 -16.01
CA TYR A 672 27.34 -12.24 -17.12
C TYR A 672 27.53 -13.72 -16.73
N GLN A 673 27.67 -14.02 -15.43
CA GLN A 673 27.81 -15.39 -14.90
C GLN A 673 26.47 -16.01 -14.50
N SER A 674 25.34 -15.34 -14.75
CA SER A 674 23.98 -15.79 -14.39
C SER A 674 23.65 -17.24 -14.81
N SER A 675 24.27 -17.75 -15.88
CA SER A 675 24.11 -19.14 -16.33
C SER A 675 24.38 -20.22 -15.26
N ILE A 676 25.16 -19.91 -14.20
CA ILE A 676 25.49 -20.84 -13.11
C ILE A 676 24.23 -21.27 -12.33
N CYS A 677 23.23 -20.39 -12.18
CA CYS A 677 22.04 -20.66 -11.37
C CYS A 677 20.86 -21.24 -12.16
N TYR A 678 20.95 -21.36 -13.49
CA TYR A 678 19.82 -21.76 -14.35
C TYR A 678 19.23 -23.13 -14.01
N THR A 679 20.05 -24.08 -13.55
CA THR A 679 19.56 -25.40 -13.13
C THR A 679 18.52 -25.32 -12.00
N MET A 680 18.66 -24.36 -11.09
CA MET A 680 17.72 -24.09 -10.00
C MET A 680 16.64 -23.08 -10.42
N LEU A 681 17.05 -22.01 -11.12
CA LEU A 681 16.20 -20.86 -11.42
C LEU A 681 15.05 -21.16 -12.39
N LEU A 682 15.32 -21.92 -13.46
CA LEU A 682 14.33 -22.13 -14.53
C LEU A 682 13.10 -22.95 -14.06
N PRO A 683 13.25 -24.03 -13.27
CA PRO A 683 12.10 -24.70 -12.66
C PRO A 683 11.25 -23.78 -11.78
N ILE A 684 11.89 -22.93 -10.96
CA ILE A 684 11.22 -21.97 -10.07
C ILE A 684 10.43 -20.96 -10.91
N LEU A 685 11.09 -20.32 -11.88
CA LEU A 685 10.45 -19.39 -12.82
C LEU A 685 9.25 -20.01 -13.53
N LYS A 686 9.39 -21.23 -14.02
CA LYS A 686 8.30 -21.92 -14.72
C LYS A 686 7.08 -22.13 -13.82
N SER A 687 7.30 -22.44 -12.54
CA SER A 687 6.21 -22.63 -11.59
C SER A 687 5.46 -21.34 -11.25
N GLY A 688 6.16 -20.20 -11.19
CA GLY A 688 5.55 -18.91 -10.84
C GLY A 688 4.92 -18.16 -12.02
N ILE A 689 5.42 -18.38 -13.25
CA ILE A 689 4.92 -17.72 -14.48
C ILE A 689 3.67 -18.40 -15.05
N ASP A 690 3.42 -19.66 -14.70
CA ASP A 690 2.26 -20.39 -15.19
C ASP A 690 0.94 -19.80 -14.66
N VAL A 691 0.19 -19.12 -15.54
CA VAL A 691 -1.07 -18.43 -15.21
C VAL A 691 -2.21 -19.39 -14.92
N ASP A 692 -2.05 -20.69 -15.20
CA ASP A 692 -3.03 -21.72 -14.85
C ASP A 692 -2.73 -22.35 -13.49
N SER A 693 -1.60 -22.02 -12.87
CA SER A 693 -1.27 -22.48 -11.52
C SER A 693 -2.19 -21.80 -10.47
N PRO A 694 -2.55 -22.52 -9.38
CA PRO A 694 -3.40 -21.95 -8.32
C PRO A 694 -2.73 -20.77 -7.61
N ASP A 695 -1.40 -20.75 -7.57
CA ASP A 695 -0.59 -19.71 -6.89
C ASP A 695 -0.23 -18.53 -7.81
N SER A 696 -0.62 -18.59 -9.09
CA SER A 696 -0.33 -17.55 -10.10
C SER A 696 -0.71 -16.15 -9.65
N LEU A 697 -1.87 -15.97 -9.01
CA LEU A 697 -2.33 -14.65 -8.56
C LEU A 697 -1.36 -13.95 -7.59
N ASN A 698 -0.57 -14.72 -6.85
CA ASN A 698 0.37 -14.18 -5.87
C ASN A 698 1.80 -14.09 -6.40
N LEU A 699 2.23 -15.04 -7.25
CA LEU A 699 3.63 -15.17 -7.66
C LEU A 699 3.94 -14.51 -9.01
N LEU A 700 2.91 -14.22 -9.84
CA LEU A 700 3.12 -13.83 -11.23
C LEU A 700 3.94 -12.55 -11.40
N GLU A 701 3.64 -11.51 -10.61
CA GLU A 701 4.32 -10.20 -10.72
C GLU A 701 5.83 -10.34 -10.50
N ASP A 702 6.24 -10.94 -9.37
CA ASP A 702 7.65 -11.15 -9.04
C ASP A 702 8.32 -12.17 -9.96
N SER A 703 7.58 -13.14 -10.48
CA SER A 703 8.12 -14.12 -11.44
C SER A 703 8.40 -13.49 -12.80
N VAL A 704 7.56 -12.55 -13.26
CA VAL A 704 7.79 -11.77 -14.48
C VAL A 704 8.99 -10.83 -14.30
N LEU A 705 9.14 -10.19 -13.13
CA LEU A 705 10.32 -9.39 -12.79
C LEU A 705 11.60 -10.22 -12.74
N LEU A 706 11.53 -11.45 -12.22
CA LEU A 706 12.65 -12.38 -12.21
C LEU A 706 13.02 -12.83 -13.63
N LEU A 707 12.04 -13.07 -14.50
CA LEU A 707 12.31 -13.39 -15.91
C LEU A 707 13.01 -12.22 -16.62
N GLU A 708 12.56 -10.99 -16.39
CA GLU A 708 13.19 -9.79 -16.93
C GLU A 708 14.65 -9.67 -16.50
N ALA A 709 14.93 -9.78 -15.20
CA ALA A 709 16.30 -9.77 -14.69
C ALA A 709 17.16 -10.91 -15.25
N THR A 710 16.56 -12.09 -15.46
CA THR A 710 17.24 -13.26 -16.04
C THR A 710 17.65 -13.01 -17.49
N LEU A 711 16.78 -12.42 -18.30
CA LEU A 711 17.06 -12.12 -19.71
C LEU A 711 18.04 -10.96 -19.86
N SER A 712 17.87 -9.90 -19.08
CA SER A 712 18.74 -8.72 -19.09
C SER A 712 20.19 -9.05 -18.71
N ASN A 713 20.40 -10.07 -17.87
CA ASN A 713 21.74 -10.55 -17.45
C ASN A 713 22.22 -11.82 -18.17
N ALA A 714 21.45 -12.37 -19.12
CA ALA A 714 21.84 -13.60 -19.82
C ALA A 714 23.05 -13.34 -20.74
N PRO A 715 24.17 -14.09 -20.62
CA PRO A 715 25.36 -13.91 -21.47
C PRO A 715 25.14 -14.30 -22.94
N SER A 716 24.20 -15.23 -23.20
CA SER A 716 23.74 -15.62 -24.52
C SER A 716 22.31 -16.17 -24.42
N MET A 717 21.52 -16.05 -25.48
CA MET A 717 20.18 -16.65 -25.50
C MET A 717 20.28 -18.18 -25.55
N MET A 718 19.71 -18.85 -24.56
CA MET A 718 19.64 -20.31 -24.49
C MET A 718 18.27 -20.79 -24.96
N PRO A 719 18.15 -21.97 -25.61
CA PRO A 719 16.86 -22.48 -26.11
C PRO A 719 15.76 -22.58 -25.04
N GLN A 720 16.13 -22.89 -23.80
CA GLN A 720 15.22 -22.99 -22.66
C GLN A 720 14.64 -21.62 -22.25
N LEU A 721 15.37 -20.52 -22.45
CA LEU A 721 14.86 -19.17 -22.18
C LEU A 721 13.83 -18.75 -23.22
N LEU A 722 14.01 -19.14 -24.48
CA LEU A 722 13.02 -18.90 -25.54
C LEU A 722 11.67 -19.58 -25.24
N ASP A 723 11.69 -20.71 -24.51
CA ASP A 723 10.47 -21.44 -24.13
C ASP A 723 9.54 -20.65 -23.18
N PHE A 724 10.01 -19.55 -22.58
CA PHE A 724 9.21 -18.69 -21.69
C PHE A 724 8.38 -17.64 -22.45
N PHE A 725 8.70 -17.32 -23.71
CA PHE A 725 7.94 -16.32 -24.46
C PHE A 725 6.44 -16.63 -24.61
N PRO A 726 6.00 -17.88 -24.89
CA PRO A 726 4.58 -18.22 -24.94
C PRO A 726 3.82 -17.91 -23.65
N TYR A 727 4.45 -18.01 -22.48
CA TYR A 727 3.81 -17.64 -21.22
C TYR A 727 3.54 -16.14 -21.15
N LEU A 728 4.49 -15.32 -21.61
CA LEU A 728 4.30 -13.86 -21.69
C LEU A 728 3.12 -13.48 -22.58
N VAL A 729 2.91 -14.21 -23.68
CA VAL A 729 1.75 -14.01 -24.57
C VAL A 729 0.46 -14.28 -23.81
N VAL A 730 0.35 -15.41 -23.11
CA VAL A 730 -0.86 -15.76 -22.34
C VAL A 730 -1.14 -14.74 -21.22
N ILE A 731 -0.09 -14.23 -20.56
CA ILE A 731 -0.23 -13.20 -19.52
C ILE A 731 -0.87 -11.93 -20.10
N LEU A 732 -0.33 -11.43 -21.22
CA LEU A 732 -0.80 -10.20 -21.86
C LEU A 732 -2.13 -10.35 -22.60
N GLU A 733 -2.50 -11.56 -23.03
CA GLU A 733 -3.84 -11.84 -23.56
C GLU A 733 -4.94 -11.73 -22.47
N ARG A 734 -4.59 -11.96 -21.19
CA ARG A 734 -5.54 -11.85 -20.06
C ARG A 734 -5.62 -10.43 -19.51
N SER A 735 -4.49 -9.76 -19.29
CA SER A 735 -4.46 -8.37 -18.81
C SER A 735 -3.20 -7.62 -19.22
N PHE A 736 -3.28 -6.29 -19.29
CA PHE A 736 -2.15 -5.40 -19.59
C PHE A 736 -1.46 -4.84 -18.34
N ASP A 737 -1.71 -5.41 -17.16
CA ASP A 737 -1.15 -4.89 -15.90
C ASP A 737 0.38 -4.97 -15.88
N HIS A 738 0.96 -6.00 -16.52
CA HIS A 738 2.40 -6.22 -16.62
C HIS A 738 3.04 -5.66 -17.89
N LEU A 739 2.33 -4.81 -18.66
CA LEU A 739 2.77 -4.36 -19.99
C LEU A 739 4.17 -3.73 -19.97
N GLN A 740 4.48 -2.88 -18.99
CA GLN A 740 5.76 -2.17 -18.93
C GLN A 740 6.97 -3.11 -18.77
N VAL A 741 6.85 -4.13 -17.90
CA VAL A 741 7.91 -5.14 -17.72
C VAL A 741 7.93 -6.08 -18.93
N ALA A 742 6.76 -6.43 -19.47
CA ALA A 742 6.67 -7.28 -20.65
C ALA A 742 7.32 -6.63 -21.88
N THR A 743 7.18 -5.32 -22.08
CA THR A 743 7.88 -4.61 -23.18
C THR A 743 9.40 -4.71 -23.02
N SER A 744 9.91 -4.58 -21.79
CA SER A 744 11.33 -4.78 -21.44
C SER A 744 11.80 -6.20 -21.82
N ILE A 745 11.02 -7.21 -21.46
CA ILE A 745 11.28 -8.62 -21.79
C ILE A 745 11.28 -8.86 -23.30
N ILE A 746 10.31 -8.28 -24.03
CA ILE A 746 10.23 -8.44 -25.49
C ILE A 746 11.44 -7.80 -26.17
N GLU A 747 11.90 -6.63 -25.70
CA GLU A 747 13.16 -6.03 -26.18
C GLU A 747 14.33 -6.98 -25.99
N ASP A 748 14.48 -7.57 -24.80
CA ASP A 748 15.57 -8.50 -24.52
C ASP A 748 15.55 -9.74 -25.43
N TYR A 749 14.37 -10.26 -25.76
CA TYR A 749 14.23 -11.34 -26.73
C TYR A 749 14.61 -10.93 -28.16
N ILE A 750 14.21 -9.73 -28.60
CA ILE A 750 14.55 -9.21 -29.93
C ILE A 750 16.07 -9.02 -30.04
N ILE A 751 16.68 -8.38 -29.03
CA ILE A 751 18.09 -8.02 -28.99
C ILE A 751 18.99 -9.25 -28.85
N SER A 752 18.65 -10.14 -27.91
CA SER A 752 19.53 -11.24 -27.52
C SER A 752 19.21 -12.55 -28.25
N GLY A 753 17.94 -12.78 -28.59
CA GLY A 753 17.48 -13.98 -29.31
C GLY A 753 17.56 -13.86 -30.83
N GLY A 754 17.58 -12.63 -31.36
CA GLY A 754 17.86 -12.36 -32.76
C GLY A 754 16.96 -13.13 -33.74
N VAL A 755 17.56 -13.63 -34.83
CA VAL A 755 16.88 -14.39 -35.88
C VAL A 755 16.24 -15.69 -35.34
N GLU A 756 16.86 -16.34 -34.36
CA GLU A 756 16.34 -17.59 -33.77
C GLU A 756 15.01 -17.34 -33.05
N PHE A 757 14.93 -16.26 -32.26
CA PHE A 757 13.69 -15.84 -31.61
C PHE A 757 12.59 -15.54 -32.64
N LEU A 758 12.90 -14.77 -33.68
CA LEU A 758 11.95 -14.46 -34.75
C LEU A 758 11.45 -15.71 -35.46
N ASN A 759 12.33 -16.62 -35.86
CA ASN A 759 11.96 -17.86 -36.54
C ASN A 759 10.99 -18.71 -35.70
N ARG A 760 11.14 -18.69 -34.37
CA ARG A 760 10.33 -19.50 -33.46
C ARG A 760 9.02 -18.84 -33.05
N HIS A 761 9.01 -17.52 -32.85
CA HIS A 761 7.91 -16.82 -32.19
C HIS A 761 7.30 -15.66 -33.00
N ALA A 762 7.74 -15.45 -34.25
CA ALA A 762 7.24 -14.41 -35.16
C ALA A 762 5.71 -14.23 -35.14
N SER A 763 4.95 -15.30 -35.36
CA SER A 763 3.49 -15.23 -35.42
C SER A 763 2.85 -14.82 -34.09
N SER A 764 3.43 -15.25 -32.97
CA SER A 764 2.93 -14.93 -31.64
C SER A 764 3.25 -13.49 -31.25
N LEU A 765 4.47 -13.03 -31.56
CA LEU A 765 4.88 -11.63 -31.38
C LEU A 765 3.99 -10.68 -32.19
N ALA A 766 3.71 -11.02 -33.45
CA ALA A 766 2.85 -10.22 -34.33
C ALA A 766 1.43 -10.06 -33.75
N LYS A 767 0.82 -11.17 -33.34
CA LYS A 767 -0.52 -11.17 -32.72
C LYS A 767 -0.53 -10.39 -31.41
N LEU A 768 0.51 -10.53 -30.60
CA LEU A 768 0.64 -9.82 -29.33
C LEU A 768 0.71 -8.31 -29.55
N LEU A 769 1.61 -7.83 -30.41
CA LEU A 769 1.73 -6.40 -30.73
C LEU A 769 0.45 -5.85 -31.36
N ASP A 770 -0.22 -6.63 -32.22
CA ASP A 770 -1.52 -6.26 -32.78
C ASP A 770 -2.62 -6.14 -31.71
N GLY A 771 -2.63 -7.04 -30.73
CA GLY A 771 -3.53 -6.99 -29.58
C GLY A 771 -3.28 -5.81 -28.65
N ILE A 772 -2.03 -5.37 -28.49
CA ILE A 772 -1.66 -4.23 -27.65
C ILE A 772 -2.02 -2.91 -28.34
N VAL A 773 -1.57 -2.73 -29.59
CA VAL A 773 -1.76 -1.47 -30.33
C VAL A 773 -3.24 -1.29 -30.66
N GLY A 774 -3.84 -0.26 -30.05
CA GLY A 774 -5.27 0.08 -30.17
C GLY A 774 -6.13 -0.28 -28.95
N ASN A 775 -5.62 -1.09 -28.01
CA ASN A 775 -6.35 -1.50 -26.80
C ASN A 775 -5.74 -0.95 -25.50
N VAL A 776 -4.65 -0.18 -25.58
CA VAL A 776 -3.97 0.45 -24.44
C VAL A 776 -4.05 1.98 -24.52
N ASN A 777 -3.91 2.65 -23.38
CA ASN A 777 -3.89 4.11 -23.30
C ASN A 777 -2.56 4.69 -23.84
N GLU A 778 -2.45 6.02 -23.86
CA GLU A 778 -1.26 6.72 -24.39
C GLU A 778 0.04 6.32 -23.67
N LYS A 779 -0.01 6.09 -22.35
CA LYS A 779 1.15 5.62 -21.57
C LYS A 779 1.59 4.22 -22.01
N GLY A 780 0.65 3.30 -22.19
CA GLY A 780 0.93 1.94 -22.67
C GLY A 780 1.43 1.90 -24.12
N LEU A 781 0.97 2.82 -24.97
CA LEU A 781 1.52 2.97 -26.32
C LEU A 781 2.97 3.47 -26.27
N LEU A 782 3.26 4.50 -25.48
CA LEU A 782 4.63 5.03 -25.34
C LEU A 782 5.63 4.00 -24.81
N SER A 783 5.20 3.02 -24.00
CA SER A 783 6.07 1.90 -23.60
C SER A 783 6.24 0.83 -24.68
N THR A 784 5.26 0.67 -25.57
CA THR A 784 5.27 -0.38 -26.62
C THR A 784 5.95 0.06 -27.91
N LEU A 785 5.86 1.35 -28.27
CA LEU A 785 6.45 1.88 -29.51
C LEU A 785 7.98 1.66 -29.64
N PRO A 786 8.79 1.81 -28.58
CA PRO A 786 10.22 1.48 -28.63
C PRO A 786 10.49 0.02 -29.04
N VAL A 787 9.67 -0.93 -28.57
CA VAL A 787 9.78 -2.35 -28.94
C VAL A 787 9.58 -2.54 -30.44
N ILE A 788 8.57 -1.86 -31.00
CA ILE A 788 8.27 -1.92 -32.44
C ILE A 788 9.42 -1.27 -33.25
N ASP A 789 9.96 -0.15 -32.78
CA ASP A 789 11.08 0.53 -33.44
C ASP A 789 12.33 -0.36 -33.47
N ILE A 790 12.69 -0.97 -32.33
CA ILE A 790 13.82 -1.90 -32.22
C ILE A 790 13.62 -3.13 -33.11
N LEU A 791 12.40 -3.67 -33.17
CA LEU A 791 12.09 -4.81 -34.04
C LEU A 791 12.34 -4.48 -35.52
N VAL A 792 11.87 -3.32 -35.99
CA VAL A 792 12.09 -2.86 -37.37
C VAL A 792 13.55 -2.51 -37.63
N GLN A 793 14.24 -1.92 -36.64
CA GLN A 793 15.67 -1.62 -36.74
C GLN A 793 16.51 -2.89 -36.90
N CYS A 794 16.23 -3.94 -36.13
CA CYS A 794 16.97 -5.20 -36.18
C CYS A 794 16.62 -6.04 -37.41
N PHE A 795 15.37 -6.00 -37.88
CA PHE A 795 14.86 -6.86 -38.96
C PHE A 795 14.05 -6.07 -40.01
N PRO A 796 14.71 -5.17 -40.77
CA PRO A 796 14.00 -4.23 -41.64
C PRO A 796 13.28 -4.87 -42.83
N MET A 797 13.65 -6.10 -43.21
CA MET A 797 13.02 -6.80 -44.33
C MET A 797 11.94 -7.77 -43.85
N GLU A 798 12.19 -8.47 -42.74
CA GLU A 798 11.32 -9.51 -42.20
C GLU A 798 10.21 -8.97 -41.28
N ALA A 799 10.50 -7.94 -40.47
CA ALA A 799 9.54 -7.42 -39.50
C ALA A 799 8.36 -6.67 -40.13
N PRO A 800 8.52 -5.75 -41.10
CA PRO A 800 7.37 -4.99 -41.61
C PRO A 800 6.24 -5.86 -42.19
N PRO A 801 6.51 -6.91 -43.01
CA PRO A 801 5.49 -7.87 -43.42
C PRO A 801 4.82 -8.62 -42.27
N LEU A 802 5.57 -8.93 -41.21
CA LEU A 802 5.09 -9.65 -40.05
C LEU A 802 4.06 -8.83 -39.24
N ILE A 803 4.32 -7.54 -39.05
CA ILE A 803 3.52 -6.63 -38.21
C ILE A 803 2.65 -5.66 -39.04
N ALA A 804 2.24 -6.06 -40.25
CA ALA A 804 1.47 -5.23 -41.17
C ALA A 804 0.23 -4.57 -40.52
N GLY A 805 -0.55 -5.35 -39.74
CA GLY A 805 -1.73 -4.85 -39.02
C GLY A 805 -1.40 -3.76 -37.99
N VAL A 806 -0.26 -3.90 -37.29
CA VAL A 806 0.24 -2.89 -36.35
C VAL A 806 0.61 -1.61 -37.09
N LEU A 807 1.36 -1.73 -38.20
CA LEU A 807 1.75 -0.58 -39.01
C LEU A 807 0.53 0.17 -39.57
N GLN A 808 -0.51 -0.54 -40.01
CA GLN A 808 -1.77 0.07 -40.43
C GLN A 808 -2.43 0.86 -39.28
N LYS A 809 -2.43 0.33 -38.06
CA LYS A 809 -2.94 1.05 -36.88
C LYS A 809 -2.09 2.27 -36.52
N LEU A 810 -0.76 2.19 -36.66
CA LEU A 810 0.12 3.36 -36.47
C LEU A 810 -0.19 4.47 -37.48
N ILE A 811 -0.47 4.12 -38.74
CA ILE A 811 -0.92 5.08 -39.77
C ILE A 811 -2.24 5.75 -39.32
N LEU A 812 -3.20 4.98 -38.81
CA LEU A 812 -4.47 5.53 -38.30
C LEU A 812 -4.26 6.47 -37.10
N ILE A 813 -3.36 6.11 -36.17
CA ILE A 813 -3.01 6.95 -35.01
C ILE A 813 -2.41 8.28 -35.47
N CYS A 814 -1.49 8.25 -36.42
CA CYS A 814 -0.88 9.45 -37.00
C CYS A 814 -1.94 10.37 -37.64
N LEU A 815 -2.90 9.80 -38.36
CA LEU A 815 -3.91 10.57 -39.13
C LEU A 815 -5.17 10.96 -38.33
N SER A 816 -5.25 10.61 -37.05
CA SER A 816 -6.42 10.93 -36.20
C SER A 816 -6.53 12.42 -35.85
N GLU A 817 -7.71 12.88 -35.40
CA GLU A 817 -7.98 14.30 -35.08
C GLU A 817 -7.07 14.87 -33.99
N GLU A 818 -6.50 16.04 -34.24
CA GLU A 818 -5.54 16.72 -33.37
C GLU A 818 -6.14 17.24 -32.06
N ASP A 819 -5.40 16.99 -30.97
CA ASP A 819 -5.71 17.46 -29.62
C ASP A 819 -4.41 18.01 -29.01
N ASP A 820 -4.03 19.21 -29.42
CA ASP A 820 -2.78 19.89 -29.00
C ASP A 820 -2.70 20.14 -27.49
N HIS A 821 -3.80 19.94 -26.77
CA HIS A 821 -3.87 20.16 -25.32
C HIS A 821 -3.37 18.93 -24.54
N ASN A 822 -3.14 17.79 -25.21
CA ASN A 822 -2.64 16.57 -24.57
C ASN A 822 -1.22 16.19 -25.07
N PRO A 823 -0.16 16.48 -24.30
CA PRO A 823 1.22 16.23 -24.72
C PRO A 823 1.51 14.74 -24.96
N SER A 824 0.82 13.84 -24.25
CA SER A 824 1.01 12.38 -24.41
C SER A 824 0.55 11.87 -25.77
N ARG A 825 -0.56 12.42 -26.30
CA ARG A 825 -1.07 12.07 -27.64
C ARG A 825 -0.13 12.57 -28.73
N THR A 826 0.40 13.78 -28.58
CA THR A 826 1.39 14.35 -29.51
C THR A 826 2.66 13.50 -29.54
N ALA A 827 3.16 13.07 -28.38
CA ALA A 827 4.32 12.18 -28.29
C ALA A 827 4.08 10.80 -28.93
N VAL A 828 2.89 10.21 -28.75
CA VAL A 828 2.49 8.95 -29.40
C VAL A 828 2.49 9.10 -30.91
N ARG A 829 1.95 10.20 -31.44
CA ARG A 829 1.94 10.48 -32.88
C ARG A 829 3.33 10.66 -33.46
N ALA A 830 4.17 11.44 -32.79
CA ALA A 830 5.55 11.66 -33.22
C ALA A 830 6.32 10.32 -33.24
N SER A 831 6.22 9.53 -32.17
CA SER A 831 6.90 8.23 -32.11
C SER A 831 6.36 7.23 -33.14
N SER A 832 5.05 7.20 -33.36
CA SER A 832 4.42 6.36 -34.40
C SER A 832 4.86 6.77 -35.81
N ALA A 833 4.90 8.07 -36.08
CA ALA A 833 5.35 8.62 -37.35
C ALA A 833 6.84 8.30 -37.59
N ALA A 834 7.66 8.24 -36.55
CA ALA A 834 9.09 7.92 -36.66
C ALA A 834 9.32 6.46 -37.07
N ILE A 835 8.54 5.52 -36.53
CA ILE A 835 8.56 4.12 -36.94
C ILE A 835 8.18 4.00 -38.42
N LEU A 836 7.13 4.71 -38.87
CA LEU A 836 6.71 4.70 -40.27
C LEU A 836 7.78 5.31 -41.20
N ALA A 837 8.45 6.38 -40.76
CA ALA A 837 9.58 6.98 -41.46
C ALA A 837 10.73 5.96 -41.61
N ARG A 838 11.06 5.23 -40.54
CA ARG A 838 12.06 4.16 -40.56
C ARG A 838 11.70 3.07 -41.58
N VAL A 839 10.45 2.57 -41.56
CA VAL A 839 10.01 1.55 -42.53
C VAL A 839 10.12 2.06 -43.97
N LEU A 840 9.73 3.31 -44.25
CA LEU A 840 9.84 3.90 -45.59
C LEU A 840 11.29 3.98 -46.08
N VAL A 841 12.21 4.42 -45.22
CA VAL A 841 13.64 4.56 -45.55
C VAL A 841 14.30 3.20 -45.76
N MET A 842 13.98 2.23 -44.91
CA MET A 842 14.64 0.92 -44.93
C MET A 842 14.03 -0.06 -45.94
N ASN A 843 12.72 0.05 -46.23
CA ASN A 843 12.00 -0.84 -47.13
C ASN A 843 10.90 -0.10 -47.91
N THR A 844 11.31 0.81 -48.79
CA THR A 844 10.40 1.68 -49.57
C THR A 844 9.38 0.90 -50.39
N ASN A 845 9.78 -0.23 -50.99
CA ASN A 845 8.90 -1.06 -51.80
C ASN A 845 7.76 -1.67 -50.98
N TYR A 846 8.07 -2.18 -49.79
CA TYR A 846 7.05 -2.74 -48.91
C TYR A 846 6.13 -1.64 -48.36
N PHE A 847 6.67 -0.48 -47.98
CA PHE A 847 5.84 0.64 -47.52
C PHE A 847 4.83 1.07 -48.59
N ALA A 848 5.26 1.12 -49.86
CA ALA A 848 4.37 1.41 -50.98
C ALA A 848 3.26 0.36 -51.15
N GLN A 849 3.57 -0.92 -50.92
CA GLN A 849 2.57 -1.99 -50.91
C GLN A 849 1.57 -1.79 -49.77
N LEU A 850 2.05 -1.58 -48.54
CA LEU A 850 1.24 -1.34 -47.35
C LEU A 850 0.27 -0.15 -47.53
N ALA A 851 0.76 0.96 -48.08
CA ALA A 851 -0.06 2.15 -48.35
C ALA A 851 -1.15 1.90 -49.41
N SER A 852 -1.02 0.84 -50.22
CA SER A 852 -1.99 0.46 -51.26
C SER A 852 -2.93 -0.68 -50.84
N GLU A 853 -2.82 -1.20 -49.62
CA GLU A 853 -3.63 -2.33 -49.15
C GLU A 853 -5.10 -1.94 -48.90
N SER A 854 -6.01 -2.84 -49.30
CA SER A 854 -7.46 -2.63 -49.16
C SER A 854 -7.93 -2.61 -47.71
N SER A 855 -7.24 -3.31 -46.79
CA SER A 855 -7.57 -3.29 -45.36
C SER A 855 -7.32 -1.92 -44.73
N LEU A 856 -6.26 -1.23 -45.14
CA LEU A 856 -5.94 0.12 -44.67
C LEU A 856 -7.00 1.13 -45.15
N ALA A 857 -7.42 1.04 -46.42
CA ALA A 857 -8.48 1.86 -46.97
C ALA A 857 -9.81 1.68 -46.21
N MET A 858 -10.15 0.44 -45.85
CA MET A 858 -11.32 0.14 -45.02
C MET A 858 -11.19 0.72 -43.59
N GLY A 859 -10.01 0.62 -42.97
CA GLY A 859 -9.74 1.20 -41.65
C GLY A 859 -9.87 2.73 -41.64
N LEU A 860 -9.34 3.40 -42.66
CA LEU A 860 -9.47 4.86 -42.83
C LEU A 860 -10.93 5.28 -42.97
N GLN A 861 -11.73 4.52 -43.74
CA GLN A 861 -13.16 4.77 -43.90
C GLN A 861 -13.92 4.66 -42.57
N GLN A 862 -13.60 3.64 -41.76
CA GLN A 862 -14.24 3.42 -40.45
C GLN A 862 -13.87 4.51 -39.44
N ALA A 863 -12.66 5.06 -39.53
CA ALA A 863 -12.19 6.17 -38.70
C ALA A 863 -12.73 7.55 -39.15
N GLY A 864 -13.53 7.62 -40.22
CA GLY A 864 -14.08 8.88 -40.75
C GLY A 864 -13.08 9.74 -41.53
N LEU A 865 -11.93 9.19 -41.91
CA LEU A 865 -10.87 9.90 -42.62
C LEU A 865 -11.07 9.82 -44.16
N PRO A 866 -10.74 10.88 -44.92
CA PRO A 866 -10.98 10.93 -46.35
C PRO A 866 -10.06 9.97 -47.14
N ILE A 867 -10.65 8.94 -47.75
CA ILE A 867 -9.95 7.87 -48.52
C ILE A 867 -9.24 8.41 -49.79
N ASN A 868 -9.64 9.57 -50.29
CA ASN A 868 -9.14 10.14 -51.56
C ASN A 868 -7.77 10.84 -51.44
N GLN A 869 -7.20 10.94 -50.23
CA GLN A 869 -5.90 11.58 -50.03
C GLN A 869 -4.77 10.55 -50.09
N ASN A 870 -3.65 10.92 -50.73
CA ASN A 870 -2.48 10.05 -50.79
C ASN A 870 -1.83 9.97 -49.40
N ILE A 871 -1.84 8.78 -48.80
CA ILE A 871 -1.34 8.52 -47.44
C ILE A 871 0.09 9.03 -47.25
N LEU A 872 0.95 8.89 -48.27
CA LEU A 872 2.32 9.40 -48.23
C LEU A 872 2.38 10.92 -48.07
N LEU A 873 1.46 11.66 -48.68
CA LEU A 873 1.40 13.11 -48.55
C LEU A 873 0.89 13.55 -47.18
N CYS A 874 -0.05 12.81 -46.60
CA CYS A 874 -0.53 13.06 -45.24
C CYS A 874 0.57 12.78 -44.20
N LEU A 875 1.34 11.70 -44.38
CA LEU A 875 2.51 11.44 -43.54
C LEU A 875 3.62 12.48 -43.73
N THR A 876 3.78 13.01 -44.95
CA THR A 876 4.68 14.14 -45.22
C THR A 876 4.30 15.35 -44.36
N ASP A 877 3.00 15.68 -44.27
CA ASP A 877 2.54 16.78 -43.40
C ASP A 877 2.88 16.54 -41.93
N ILE A 878 2.67 15.32 -41.46
CA ILE A 878 2.94 14.96 -40.06
C ILE A 878 4.43 15.02 -39.74
N TRP A 879 5.30 14.54 -40.63
CA TRP A 879 6.76 14.60 -40.44
C TRP A 879 7.29 16.03 -40.44
N VAL A 880 6.67 16.93 -41.21
CA VAL A 880 7.00 18.36 -41.19
C VAL A 880 6.49 19.02 -39.92
N ASP A 881 5.23 18.80 -39.55
CA ASP A 881 4.58 19.45 -38.41
C ASP A 881 5.13 18.98 -37.05
N LYS A 882 5.45 17.69 -36.90
CA LYS A 882 5.86 17.09 -35.61
C LYS A 882 7.37 16.99 -35.42
N ILE A 883 8.18 17.62 -36.25
CA ILE A 883 9.66 17.57 -36.15
C ILE A 883 10.18 18.06 -34.79
N ASP A 884 9.56 19.09 -34.22
CA ASP A 884 9.99 19.68 -32.94
C ASP A 884 9.72 18.75 -31.75
N ASN A 885 8.69 17.90 -31.87
CA ASN A 885 8.29 16.92 -30.84
C ASN A 885 9.06 15.59 -30.93
N ALA A 886 9.95 15.44 -31.92
CA ALA A 886 10.71 14.22 -32.16
C ALA A 886 12.11 14.29 -31.51
N THR A 887 12.64 13.15 -31.07
CA THR A 887 14.04 13.02 -30.60
C THR A 887 15.03 13.17 -31.75
N VAL A 888 16.32 13.41 -31.48
CA VAL A 888 17.34 13.64 -32.52
C VAL A 888 17.38 12.53 -33.58
N ILE A 889 17.31 11.26 -33.15
CA ILE A 889 17.29 10.11 -34.07
C ILE A 889 15.98 10.08 -34.88
N GLN A 890 14.85 10.39 -34.26
CA GLN A 890 13.55 10.45 -34.95
C GLN A 890 13.50 11.60 -35.96
N ARG A 891 14.07 12.77 -35.64
CA ARG A 891 14.22 13.91 -36.58
C ARG A 891 15.04 13.51 -37.81
N LYS A 892 16.13 12.76 -37.60
CA LYS A 892 16.92 12.21 -38.70
C LYS A 892 16.11 11.21 -39.54
N ALA A 893 15.31 10.35 -38.92
CA ALA A 893 14.41 9.43 -39.62
C ALA A 893 13.38 10.18 -40.49
N TYR A 894 12.76 11.26 -39.97
CA TYR A 894 11.84 12.11 -40.73
C TYR A 894 12.52 12.73 -41.94
N ALA A 895 13.69 13.36 -41.75
CA ALA A 895 14.39 14.01 -42.85
C ALA A 895 14.82 13.03 -43.94
N LEU A 896 15.28 11.82 -43.56
CA LEU A 896 15.59 10.76 -44.53
C LEU A 896 14.32 10.30 -45.26
N ALA A 897 13.20 10.10 -44.55
CA ALA A 897 11.92 9.70 -45.16
C ALA A 897 11.39 10.76 -46.14
N LEU A 898 11.41 12.04 -45.75
CA LEU A 898 11.06 13.18 -46.60
C LEU A 898 11.96 13.27 -47.83
N SER A 899 13.26 12.97 -47.68
CA SER A 899 14.19 12.86 -48.81
C SER A 899 13.83 11.71 -49.76
N VAL A 900 13.46 10.53 -49.25
CA VAL A 900 13.04 9.39 -50.07
C VAL A 900 11.76 9.72 -50.86
N ILE A 901 10.80 10.45 -50.26
CA ILE A 901 9.54 10.84 -50.94
C ILE A 901 9.81 11.63 -52.24
N LEU A 902 10.89 12.42 -52.31
CA LEU A 902 11.27 13.17 -53.52
C LEU A 902 11.54 12.26 -54.73
N THR A 903 11.81 10.98 -54.51
CA THR A 903 12.04 9.98 -55.57
C THR A 903 10.76 9.26 -56.01
N LEU A 904 9.63 9.48 -55.33
CA LEU A 904 8.36 8.82 -55.62
C LEU A 904 7.58 9.60 -56.69
N ARG A 905 6.88 8.88 -57.58
CA ARG A 905 6.08 9.47 -58.68
C ARG A 905 4.75 10.06 -58.20
N VAL A 906 4.78 10.99 -57.25
CA VAL A 906 3.60 11.67 -56.70
C VAL A 906 3.64 13.15 -57.13
N PRO A 907 2.79 13.59 -58.09
CA PRO A 907 2.86 14.93 -58.66
C PRO A 907 2.73 16.08 -57.63
N GLN A 908 2.08 15.83 -56.50
CA GLN A 908 1.81 16.81 -55.46
C GLN A 908 3.00 17.03 -54.50
N VAL A 909 4.03 16.17 -54.52
CA VAL A 909 5.23 16.32 -53.67
C VAL A 909 5.99 17.61 -53.98
N ILE A 910 6.04 18.01 -55.26
CA ILE A 910 6.75 19.21 -55.70
C ILE A 910 6.19 20.50 -55.08
N ASN A 911 4.92 20.50 -54.65
CA ASN A 911 4.30 21.64 -53.98
C ASN A 911 4.77 21.81 -52.53
N LYS A 912 5.31 20.76 -51.91
CA LYS A 912 5.83 20.73 -50.54
C LYS A 912 7.36 20.74 -50.49
N LEU A 913 8.01 21.04 -51.63
CA LEU A 913 9.47 20.99 -51.74
C LEU A 913 10.16 21.95 -50.76
N ASP A 914 9.58 23.13 -50.53
CA ASP A 914 10.09 24.12 -49.56
C ASP A 914 10.08 23.56 -48.13
N ASP A 915 8.93 23.04 -47.69
CA ASP A 915 8.75 22.45 -46.35
C ASP A 915 9.70 21.25 -46.12
N ILE A 916 9.81 20.35 -47.11
CA ILE A 916 10.71 19.20 -47.06
C ILE A 916 12.17 19.64 -46.92
N LEU A 917 12.59 20.64 -47.70
CA LEU A 917 13.95 21.14 -47.68
C LEU A 917 14.26 21.91 -46.40
N SER A 918 13.29 22.64 -45.85
CA SER A 918 13.41 23.31 -44.55
C SER A 918 13.74 22.32 -43.43
N VAL A 919 12.97 21.23 -43.33
CA VAL A 919 13.21 20.16 -42.33
C VAL A 919 14.55 19.47 -42.56
N CYS A 920 14.90 19.13 -43.80
CA CYS A 920 16.19 18.49 -44.07
C CYS A 920 17.36 19.42 -43.73
N THR A 921 17.23 20.71 -44.02
CA THR A 921 18.25 21.73 -43.73
C THR A 921 18.42 21.94 -42.23
N SER A 922 17.32 22.02 -41.47
CA SER A 922 17.37 22.17 -40.01
C SER A 922 18.05 20.98 -39.34
N VAL A 923 17.78 19.75 -39.79
CA VAL A 923 18.42 18.54 -39.26
C VAL A 923 19.91 18.46 -39.63
N ILE A 924 20.30 18.85 -40.85
CA ILE A 924 21.72 18.85 -41.27
C ILE A 924 22.53 19.90 -40.50
N LEU A 925 21.99 21.11 -40.31
CA LEU A 925 22.67 22.20 -39.61
C LEU A 925 22.62 22.05 -38.08
N GLY A 926 21.55 21.48 -37.53
CA GLY A 926 21.41 21.22 -36.09
C GLY A 926 22.26 20.04 -35.59
N GLY A 927 22.53 19.06 -36.46
CA GLY A 927 23.33 17.87 -36.12
C GLY A 927 24.81 18.14 -35.76
N THR A 928 25.31 19.36 -35.94
CA THR A 928 26.67 19.76 -35.52
C THR A 928 26.79 20.26 -34.08
N GLU A 929 25.69 20.64 -33.43
CA GLU A 929 25.74 21.24 -32.06
C GLU A 929 25.38 20.25 -30.93
N GLU A 930 24.60 19.19 -31.20
CA GLU A 930 23.98 18.33 -30.15
C GLU A 930 24.72 17.00 -29.87
N ILE A 931 25.89 16.74 -30.47
CA ILE A 931 26.66 15.49 -30.25
C ILE A 931 27.12 15.33 -28.78
N ASN A 932 27.06 16.37 -27.96
CA ASN A 932 27.59 16.37 -26.59
C ASN A 932 26.56 16.19 -25.45
N GLU A 933 25.24 16.34 -25.68
CA GLU A 933 24.26 16.35 -24.56
C GLU A 933 23.35 15.11 -24.49
N ASP A 934 23.19 14.36 -25.58
CA ASP A 934 22.07 13.41 -25.72
C ASP A 934 22.31 11.97 -25.21
N ASP A 935 23.51 11.66 -24.71
CA ASP A 935 23.81 10.32 -24.16
C ASP A 935 23.14 10.06 -22.79
N SER A 936 22.48 11.07 -22.19
CA SER A 936 21.90 10.96 -20.84
C SER A 936 20.39 11.22 -20.72
N GLY A 937 19.75 11.90 -21.68
CA GLY A 937 18.38 12.41 -21.50
C GLY A 937 17.23 11.48 -21.88
N SER A 938 17.37 10.63 -22.89
CA SER A 938 16.22 9.89 -23.46
C SER A 938 15.97 8.49 -22.86
N SER A 939 16.91 7.96 -22.07
CA SER A 939 16.68 6.74 -21.26
C SER A 939 16.30 7.03 -19.80
N ALA A 940 16.44 8.29 -19.36
CA ALA A 940 16.25 8.67 -17.95
C ALA A 940 14.78 8.78 -17.52
N LEU A 941 13.81 8.70 -18.44
CA LEU A 941 12.40 8.88 -18.10
C LEU A 941 11.68 7.61 -17.62
N ASN A 942 12.36 6.46 -17.46
CA ASN A 942 11.71 5.24 -16.96
C ASN A 942 12.52 4.35 -16.01
N ASN A 943 13.69 4.78 -15.54
CA ASN A 943 14.42 4.05 -14.49
C ASN A 943 14.24 4.71 -13.11
N GLU A 944 13.01 4.71 -12.61
CA GLU A 944 12.77 4.43 -11.18
C GLU A 944 12.76 2.90 -10.93
N ALA A 945 13.51 2.15 -11.75
CA ALA A 945 13.90 0.78 -11.44
C ALA A 945 14.98 0.86 -10.35
N ILE A 946 14.51 0.72 -9.11
CA ILE A 946 15.21 0.19 -7.94
C ILE A 946 16.69 -0.14 -8.20
N GLY A 947 17.59 0.76 -7.82
CA GLY A 947 18.84 0.46 -7.11
C GLY A 947 19.89 -0.51 -7.66
N TYR A 948 19.82 -1.05 -8.88
CA TYR A 948 20.86 -1.99 -9.34
C TYR A 948 22.08 -1.24 -9.90
N GLY A 949 23.09 -1.07 -9.04
CA GLY A 949 24.41 -0.57 -9.40
C GLY A 949 25.21 -1.60 -10.20
N GLY A 950 25.21 -1.49 -11.52
CA GLY A 950 26.09 -2.23 -12.41
C GLY A 950 25.69 -2.04 -13.87
N PHE A 951 26.67 -1.90 -14.79
CA PHE A 951 26.37 -1.92 -16.23
C PHE A 951 25.83 -3.31 -16.60
N SER A 952 24.55 -3.40 -16.95
CA SER A 952 23.94 -4.69 -17.31
C SER A 952 24.48 -5.18 -18.66
N VAL A 953 24.46 -6.50 -18.88
CA VAL A 953 24.79 -7.09 -20.20
C VAL A 953 23.88 -6.50 -21.28
N ARG A 954 22.61 -6.27 -20.95
CA ARG A 954 21.66 -5.55 -21.81
C ARG A 954 22.15 -4.18 -22.25
N ASP A 955 22.64 -3.33 -21.34
CA ASP A 955 23.08 -1.97 -21.69
C ASP A 955 24.19 -1.97 -22.74
N SER A 956 25.11 -2.94 -22.62
CA SER A 956 26.18 -3.11 -23.60
C SER A 956 25.65 -3.51 -24.99
N ARG A 957 24.65 -4.42 -25.05
CA ARG A 957 24.02 -4.84 -26.31
C ARG A 957 23.15 -3.75 -26.92
N MET A 958 22.39 -3.04 -26.10
CA MET A 958 21.54 -1.93 -26.53
C MET A 958 22.37 -0.81 -27.16
N ARG A 959 23.54 -0.48 -26.58
CA ARG A 959 24.49 0.47 -27.16
C ARG A 959 25.00 -0.01 -28.52
N GLN A 960 25.41 -1.28 -28.63
CA GLN A 960 25.87 -1.85 -29.90
C GLN A 960 24.78 -1.81 -31.00
N ILE A 961 23.51 -2.07 -30.63
CA ILE A 961 22.39 -1.98 -31.57
C ILE A 961 22.13 -0.54 -32.00
N LYS A 962 22.14 0.41 -31.06
CA LYS A 962 22.00 1.84 -31.37
C LYS A 962 23.14 2.37 -32.25
N ASP A 963 24.37 1.90 -32.06
CA ASP A 963 25.51 2.27 -32.90
C ASP A 963 25.47 1.63 -34.29
N SER A 964 24.86 0.46 -34.40
CA SER A 964 24.63 -0.22 -35.68
C SER A 964 23.33 0.21 -36.38
N ASP A 965 22.59 1.21 -35.85
CA ASP A 965 21.36 1.71 -36.46
C ASP A 965 21.64 2.21 -37.91
N PRO A 966 21.00 1.61 -38.93
CA PRO A 966 21.18 2.04 -40.31
C PRO A 966 20.80 3.51 -40.54
N ILE A 967 19.82 4.06 -39.80
CA ILE A 967 19.46 5.49 -39.86
C ILE A 967 20.60 6.36 -39.36
N LYS A 968 21.31 5.94 -38.31
CA LYS A 968 22.49 6.63 -37.77
C LYS A 968 23.64 6.62 -38.79
N GLN A 969 23.81 5.51 -39.52
CA GLN A 969 24.89 5.34 -40.51
C GLN A 969 24.64 6.08 -41.85
N LEU A 970 23.39 6.27 -42.26
CA LEU A 970 23.07 6.97 -43.51
C LEU A 970 23.44 8.46 -43.45
N SER A 971 24.06 8.96 -44.53
CA SER A 971 24.34 10.39 -44.71
C SER A 971 23.16 11.09 -45.37
N LEU A 972 22.42 11.87 -44.57
CA LEU A 972 21.30 12.69 -45.06
C LEU A 972 21.76 13.69 -46.13
N GLU A 973 22.96 14.28 -45.97
CA GLU A 973 23.54 15.23 -46.94
C GLU A 973 23.68 14.59 -48.33
N ASN A 974 24.28 13.40 -48.40
CA ASN A 974 24.50 12.72 -49.68
C ASN A 974 23.19 12.24 -50.29
N MET A 975 22.31 11.65 -49.47
CA MET A 975 21.03 11.12 -49.93
C MET A 975 20.12 12.24 -50.47
N LEU A 976 20.09 13.41 -49.82
CA LEU A 976 19.29 14.54 -50.28
C LEU A 976 19.78 15.08 -51.63
N LYS A 977 21.11 15.17 -51.86
CA LYS A 977 21.67 15.61 -53.16
C LYS A 977 21.26 14.68 -54.30
N GLU A 978 21.33 13.37 -54.07
CA GLU A 978 20.96 12.37 -55.07
C GLU A 978 19.45 12.38 -55.34
N ASN A 979 18.64 12.42 -54.28
CA ASN A 979 17.18 12.42 -54.39
C ASN A 979 16.65 13.71 -55.03
N LEU A 980 17.30 14.86 -54.85
CA LEU A 980 16.94 16.10 -55.56
C LEU A 980 17.21 16.01 -57.07
N LYS A 981 18.30 15.37 -57.50
CA LYS A 981 18.56 15.10 -58.92
C LYS A 981 17.51 14.16 -59.50
N ALA A 982 17.13 13.12 -58.76
CA ALA A 982 16.07 12.21 -59.16
C ALA A 982 14.72 12.93 -59.27
N CYS A 983 14.39 13.81 -58.31
CA CYS A 983 13.18 14.64 -58.31
C CYS A 983 13.11 15.55 -59.55
N ALA A 984 14.20 16.25 -59.86
CA ALA A 984 14.31 17.08 -61.07
C ALA A 984 14.05 16.26 -62.35
N ALA A 985 14.64 15.06 -62.43
CA ALA A 985 14.45 14.15 -63.56
C ALA A 985 13.00 13.61 -63.67
N LEU A 986 12.30 13.41 -62.54
CA LEU A 986 10.93 12.88 -62.51
C LEU A 986 9.86 13.92 -62.87
N HIS A 987 10.03 15.16 -62.43
CA HIS A 987 9.02 16.22 -62.61
C HIS A 987 9.34 17.19 -63.77
N GLY A 988 10.58 17.15 -64.27
CA GLY A 988 11.09 18.01 -65.34
C GLY A 988 11.72 19.31 -64.82
N ASP A 989 12.83 19.72 -65.42
CA ASP A 989 13.64 20.85 -64.95
C ASP A 989 12.85 22.16 -64.82
N ALA A 990 11.88 22.42 -65.71
CA ALA A 990 11.08 23.65 -65.68
C ALA A 990 10.17 23.75 -64.44
N THR A 991 9.54 22.65 -64.02
CA THR A 991 8.64 22.63 -62.86
C THR A 991 9.44 22.61 -61.56
N PHE A 992 10.55 21.88 -61.54
CA PHE A 992 11.47 21.82 -60.41
C PHE A 992 12.15 23.17 -60.14
N ASN A 993 12.68 23.82 -61.16
CA ASN A 993 13.28 25.16 -61.02
C ASN A 993 12.25 26.21 -60.59
N ALA A 994 11.00 26.10 -61.06
CA ALA A 994 9.90 26.95 -60.61
C ALA A 994 9.57 26.73 -59.12
N ALA A 995 9.60 25.50 -58.62
CA ALA A 995 9.39 25.19 -57.21
C ALA A 995 10.55 25.70 -56.33
N ILE A 996 11.81 25.47 -56.75
CA ILE A 996 12.99 26.01 -56.05
C ILE A 996 12.97 27.54 -55.99
N SER A 997 12.54 28.22 -57.05
CA SER A 997 12.47 29.69 -57.09
C SER A 997 11.48 30.31 -56.10
N ARG A 998 10.58 29.52 -55.52
CA ARG A 998 9.61 29.97 -54.50
C ARG A 998 10.20 29.98 -53.09
N ILE A 999 11.32 29.28 -52.87
CA ILE A 999 11.99 29.20 -51.57
C ILE A 999 12.56 30.57 -51.20
N HIS A 1000 12.39 30.98 -49.95
CA HIS A 1000 12.92 32.25 -49.47
C HIS A 1000 14.45 32.33 -49.61
N PRO A 1001 15.04 33.45 -50.07
CA PRO A 1001 16.49 33.55 -50.33
C PRO A 1001 17.39 33.15 -49.14
N SER A 1002 16.96 33.42 -47.90
CA SER A 1002 17.70 33.02 -46.70
C SER A 1002 17.66 31.51 -46.44
N ALA A 1003 16.52 30.86 -46.65
CA ALA A 1003 16.38 29.41 -46.53
C ALA A 1003 17.15 28.69 -47.64
N PHE A 1004 17.15 29.26 -48.85
CA PHE A 1004 17.96 28.76 -49.96
C PHE A 1004 19.47 28.88 -49.68
N ALA A 1005 19.93 29.97 -49.07
CA ALA A 1005 21.32 30.13 -48.65
C ALA A 1005 21.72 29.11 -47.56
N GLN A 1006 20.84 28.86 -46.59
CA GLN A 1006 21.04 27.82 -45.57
C GLN A 1006 21.09 26.41 -46.18
N LEU A 1007 20.25 26.12 -47.19
CA LEU A 1007 20.29 24.87 -47.93
C LEU A 1007 21.61 24.71 -48.71
N GLN A 1008 22.09 25.78 -49.36
CA GLN A 1008 23.39 25.78 -50.05
C GLN A 1008 24.54 25.51 -49.08
N GLN A 1009 24.50 26.11 -47.89
CA GLN A 1009 25.45 25.86 -46.80
C GLN A 1009 25.36 24.40 -46.31
N ALA A 1010 24.17 23.89 -46.03
CA ALA A 1010 23.93 22.52 -45.56
C ALA A 1010 24.40 21.46 -46.56
N LEU A 1011 24.19 21.71 -47.86
CA LEU A 1011 24.59 20.82 -48.94
C LEU A 1011 26.01 21.10 -49.49
N LYS A 1012 26.77 22.04 -48.90
CA LYS A 1012 28.11 22.43 -49.38
C LYS A 1012 28.13 22.70 -50.89
N MET A 1013 27.07 23.32 -51.41
CA MET A 1013 26.99 23.72 -52.81
C MET A 1013 27.70 25.06 -52.95
N VAL A 1014 28.72 25.11 -53.81
CA VAL A 1014 29.47 26.34 -54.12
C VAL A 1014 28.71 27.21 -55.11
#